data_AF-A0A0L6CDD5-F1
#
_entry.id   AF-A0A0L6CDD5-F1
#
_cell.length_a   1.000
_cell.length_b   1.000
_cell.length_c   1.000
_cell.angle_alpha   90.00
_cell.angle_beta   90.00
_cell.angle_gamma   90.00
#
_symmetry.space_group_name_H-M   'P 1'
#
loop_
_entity.id
_entity.type
_entity.pdbx_description
1 polymer ?
#
loop_
_entity_poly.entity_id
_entity_poly.type
_entity_poly.pdbx_seq_one_letter_code
_entity_poly.pdbx_strand_id
1 'polypeptide(L)'
;MRVPQVRGLGHSQAAAKGLVAGAALLFVAGPVAAHAAPVTPTTVAASTAAGASAEAMPAASSEATAETTGHRVQPGDSLWSLAAEHLGSGDRYHEIVDLNQDILEGSPDRLEVGMAIRIPSAQRVVEKPAPHTVTVKAGETLSSIAKRELGSAQEYPRIAQATRGITQADGERLVDVNNIHPGWRLRVPASMVPNTAGGADQAPNPPAARSVAPERPAPGAAADSSQDLAARGARVGVSGGAASGAARLHGDAPTRTDRVDVQQEPLTDAHKQGPAAGWMLAGLTGGGAVLAGSALLALRRRRRAQFRARRPGRTIATPEASVVPVEKTVVAVGATSAPTVEQMDSLLRGLAARAADANTALPPLAAVELGKTEIVLHLSAASTLPEPWNGTEDQMHWSCSTAQDLEDPAVASDDQPAPYPLLVTVGEGDDGHVWLLNCEEIAAITLTGSSAPVQDFARYVAAELALNPWSAGVTVDCVGIAEEVGSLNPERIRYHESSAGAAAEAVADAVEMIQRADSAGVEVAKARAGKADDDVWAARLLLLNGSDDPKAIDQLLELVDQHPGKTGTAIVVSNGQAAENGTTLELAGDGRLRMPSAGLDLMAVGLTSEEARGCAALFAQSETLDDVEIPSDEQATEGWRSFTNEAGALRPQHAKPREGGDDRTDGSVLDAQDAEYVHAAATTEQDLKSLAPQVPPQLRAEIEAADPTLDEDVAAWLDDSCPLPRLSLLGPVRARAHGSAVAVAKRKPYATELLAYLATRPYGATPAQLADAFNLSDGRARTDIKMVRDWLGTNPRTGNKHLPNARESQAAKARGVGVYEVEDVLVDADLFRRLRARGESRGQEGIGDLLRALQLVEGRPFDQLRPGGWEWLADGDRIDHHLTAAVVDVAHMVTTSCLASADLVRARAAAEIATVVAPDSEIAKLDLVAVFEAEGHRAEAERILRDEVCNRSDDGGAPAELSERTETIIRNHEWLDPDRAAS
;
A
#
# COMPACT_ATOMS: atom_id res chain seq x y z
N MET A 1 1.29 50.13 32.59
CA MET A 1 0.22 50.90 33.28
C MET A 1 -0.43 50.02 34.35
N ARG A 2 -1.26 50.56 35.27
CA ARG A 2 -2.05 49.76 36.23
C ARG A 2 -3.50 49.62 35.73
N VAL A 3 -4.07 48.43 35.84
CA VAL A 3 -5.47 48.10 35.46
C VAL A 3 -6.33 48.02 36.74
N PRO A 4 -7.57 48.54 36.76
CA PRO A 4 -8.43 48.48 37.95
C PRO A 4 -8.98 47.07 38.21
N GLN A 5 -9.19 46.73 39.49
CA GLN A 5 -9.77 45.44 39.91
C GLN A 5 -11.30 45.50 40.05
N VAL A 6 -11.99 44.50 39.51
CA VAL A 6 -13.42 44.25 39.75
C VAL A 6 -13.56 43.40 41.02
N ARG A 7 -14.45 43.80 41.95
CA ARG A 7 -14.73 43.03 43.17
C ARG A 7 -15.65 41.85 42.87
N GLY A 8 -15.14 40.63 43.07
CA GLY A 8 -15.94 39.39 43.00
C GLY A 8 -15.11 38.11 42.91
N LEU A 9 -14.01 38.14 42.15
CA LEU A 9 -13.19 36.96 41.82
C LEU A 9 -11.81 36.96 42.52
N GLY A 10 -11.80 37.23 43.83
CA GLY A 10 -10.59 37.51 44.60
C GLY A 10 -9.64 36.34 44.87
N HIS A 11 -9.94 35.12 44.40
CA HIS A 11 -9.13 33.92 44.69
C HIS A 11 -8.63 33.17 43.44
N SER A 12 -9.10 33.50 42.23
CA SER A 12 -8.67 32.87 40.98
C SER A 12 -7.50 33.60 40.26
N GLN A 13 -7.07 34.77 40.74
CA GLN A 13 -5.93 35.52 40.18
C GLN A 13 -4.61 35.38 40.97
N ALA A 14 -4.58 34.58 42.04
CA ALA A 14 -3.41 34.46 42.92
C ALA A 14 -2.42 33.33 42.53
N ALA A 15 -2.86 32.33 41.75
CA ALA A 15 -2.05 31.14 41.43
C ALA A 15 -1.15 31.32 40.19
N ALA A 16 -1.38 32.33 39.35
CA ALA A 16 -0.72 32.50 38.05
C ALA A 16 0.59 33.32 38.11
N LYS A 17 1.38 33.19 39.19
CA LYS A 17 2.54 34.09 39.40
C LYS A 17 3.78 33.50 40.10
N GLY A 18 4.04 32.21 39.91
CA GLY A 18 5.29 31.62 40.37
C GLY A 18 5.58 30.25 39.78
N LEU A 19 6.27 30.22 38.63
CA LEU A 19 7.30 29.22 38.25
C LEU A 19 7.91 29.56 36.89
N VAL A 20 9.10 30.17 36.90
CA VAL A 20 10.03 30.28 35.75
C VAL A 20 11.46 30.18 36.30
N ALA A 21 12.02 28.97 36.31
CA ALA A 21 13.46 28.64 36.39
C ALA A 21 13.63 27.14 36.74
N GLY A 22 14.61 26.46 36.11
CA GLY A 22 14.94 25.05 36.35
C GLY A 22 14.70 24.19 35.11
N ALA A 23 15.65 23.33 34.75
CA ALA A 23 15.70 22.69 33.44
C ALA A 23 15.86 21.15 33.50
N ALA A 24 15.48 20.54 32.38
CA ALA A 24 15.92 19.25 31.84
C ALA A 24 15.32 17.92 32.38
N LEU A 25 15.11 17.03 31.38
CA LEU A 25 15.05 15.56 31.39
C LEU A 25 13.72 14.80 31.71
N LEU A 26 13.37 13.98 30.70
CA LEU A 26 12.61 12.71 30.70
C LEU A 26 11.06 12.71 30.55
N PHE A 27 10.62 12.22 29.37
CA PHE A 27 9.35 11.51 29.05
C PHE A 27 8.00 12.27 29.15
N VAL A 28 6.94 11.98 28.37
CA VAL A 28 6.78 11.49 26.97
C VAL A 28 5.28 11.55 26.59
N ALA A 29 4.95 11.46 25.29
CA ALA A 29 3.62 11.28 24.68
C ALA A 29 2.62 12.46 24.72
N GLY A 30 1.77 12.52 23.68
CA GLY A 30 0.59 13.38 23.58
C GLY A 30 -0.61 12.76 24.31
N PRO A 31 -1.70 12.29 23.64
CA PRO A 31 -1.83 12.05 22.18
C PRO A 31 -3.18 12.55 21.53
N VAL A 32 -3.51 12.11 20.30
CA VAL A 32 -4.89 11.75 19.83
C VAL A 32 -5.72 12.76 18.92
N ALA A 33 -5.83 12.58 17.55
CA ALA A 33 -6.84 13.16 16.56
C ALA A 33 -6.87 12.50 15.10
N ALA A 34 -8.01 12.28 14.35
CA ALA A 34 -8.15 11.18 13.31
C ALA A 34 -8.96 11.27 11.94
N HIS A 35 -8.48 10.51 10.90
CA HIS A 35 -9.16 9.63 9.85
C HIS A 35 -10.09 10.19 8.70
N ALA A 36 -10.33 9.56 7.51
CA ALA A 36 -9.68 8.50 6.65
C ALA A 36 -10.48 8.09 5.34
N ALA A 37 -9.78 7.67 4.23
CA ALA A 37 -10.05 6.51 3.29
C ALA A 37 -11.36 6.34 2.42
N PRO A 38 -11.50 5.31 1.52
CA PRO A 38 -10.69 4.88 0.31
C PRO A 38 -11.52 4.34 -0.93
N VAL A 39 -10.89 3.96 -2.08
CA VAL A 39 -10.92 2.64 -2.85
C VAL A 39 -10.25 2.71 -4.26
N THR A 40 -10.23 1.61 -5.08
CA THR A 40 -9.27 1.32 -6.18
C THR A 40 -9.87 0.88 -7.56
N PRO A 41 -9.12 1.00 -8.70
CA PRO A 41 -9.46 0.58 -10.10
C PRO A 41 -8.72 -0.69 -10.62
N THR A 42 -8.93 -1.17 -11.88
CA THR A 42 -8.15 -2.25 -12.56
C THR A 42 -8.28 -2.37 -14.13
N THR A 43 -7.13 -2.45 -14.88
CA THR A 43 -6.79 -3.19 -16.17
C THR A 43 -6.50 -2.62 -17.62
N VAL A 44 -7.19 -3.03 -18.70
CA VAL A 44 -6.61 -3.66 -19.95
C VAL A 44 -6.25 -2.80 -21.22
N ALA A 45 -4.93 -2.61 -21.42
CA ALA A 45 -4.04 -2.87 -22.59
C ALA A 45 -4.47 -2.97 -24.09
N ALA A 46 -3.51 -2.60 -25.00
CA ALA A 46 -3.46 -2.76 -26.48
C ALA A 46 -2.06 -2.30 -27.03
N SER A 47 -1.53 -2.66 -28.23
CA SER A 47 -1.67 -3.83 -29.14
C SER A 47 -0.65 -3.78 -30.34
N THR A 48 -0.63 -4.83 -31.20
CA THR A 48 -0.14 -4.89 -32.63
C THR A 48 1.37 -4.76 -32.95
N ALA A 49 1.96 -5.26 -34.07
CA ALA A 49 1.60 -6.10 -35.26
C ALA A 49 2.92 -6.43 -36.07
N ALA A 50 3.04 -7.17 -37.18
CA ALA A 50 2.41 -8.34 -37.87
C ALA A 50 3.24 -8.66 -39.17
N GLY A 51 3.06 -9.77 -39.91
CA GLY A 51 3.58 -9.84 -41.31
C GLY A 51 3.72 -11.17 -42.13
N ALA A 52 3.09 -11.22 -43.32
CA ALA A 52 3.72 -11.62 -44.61
C ALA A 52 3.49 -12.99 -45.40
N SER A 53 2.25 -13.36 -45.79
CA SER A 53 1.89 -14.23 -46.98
C SER A 53 2.32 -15.73 -47.05
N ALA A 54 1.90 -16.63 -47.99
CA ALA A 54 0.67 -16.87 -48.83
C ALA A 54 0.93 -17.50 -50.25
N GLU A 55 0.43 -18.73 -50.61
CA GLU A 55 -0.12 -19.11 -51.95
C GLU A 55 -0.90 -20.49 -52.09
N ALA A 56 -2.23 -20.47 -51.90
CA ALA A 56 -3.31 -21.02 -52.77
C ALA A 56 -3.52 -22.53 -53.16
N MET A 57 -4.77 -22.99 -52.90
CA MET A 57 -5.68 -23.84 -53.76
C MET A 57 -5.45 -25.39 -53.95
N PRO A 58 -6.50 -26.20 -54.29
CA PRO A 58 -7.83 -26.29 -53.65
C PRO A 58 -8.45 -27.73 -53.59
N ALA A 59 -9.39 -28.00 -52.67
CA ALA A 59 -10.36 -29.11 -52.79
C ALA A 59 -11.67 -28.79 -52.05
N ALA A 60 -12.83 -29.24 -52.57
CA ALA A 60 -14.14 -28.72 -52.17
C ALA A 60 -14.97 -29.67 -51.26
N SER A 61 -15.79 -29.07 -50.40
CA SER A 61 -17.01 -29.66 -49.82
C SER A 61 -18.00 -28.54 -49.44
N SER A 62 -19.26 -28.91 -49.16
CA SER A 62 -20.42 -28.00 -49.21
C SER A 62 -20.88 -27.55 -47.82
N GLU A 63 -20.93 -26.25 -47.57
CA GLU A 63 -21.57 -25.64 -46.40
C GLU A 63 -22.31 -24.33 -46.75
N ALA A 64 -23.09 -23.80 -45.80
CA ALA A 64 -24.06 -22.73 -46.07
C ALA A 64 -23.38 -21.36 -46.25
N THR A 65 -23.68 -20.68 -47.36
CA THR A 65 -23.10 -19.36 -47.68
C THR A 65 -23.64 -18.26 -46.79
N ALA A 66 -22.86 -17.85 -45.79
CA ALA A 66 -22.95 -16.51 -45.22
C ALA A 66 -22.52 -15.46 -46.27
N GLU A 67 -23.11 -14.27 -46.23
CA GLU A 67 -22.65 -13.15 -47.05
C GLU A 67 -21.32 -12.61 -46.50
N THR A 68 -20.31 -12.45 -47.36
CA THR A 68 -18.95 -12.02 -46.96
C THR A 68 -18.53 -10.76 -47.68
N THR A 69 -17.96 -9.80 -46.95
CA THR A 69 -17.38 -8.57 -47.51
C THR A 69 -15.88 -8.77 -47.73
N GLY A 70 -15.37 -8.47 -48.92
CA GLY A 70 -13.93 -8.47 -49.17
C GLY A 70 -13.29 -7.16 -48.69
N HIS A 71 -12.39 -7.25 -47.71
CA HIS A 71 -11.56 -6.13 -47.26
C HIS A 71 -10.16 -6.23 -47.87
N ARG A 72 -9.53 -5.09 -48.17
CA ARG A 72 -8.13 -5.03 -48.60
C ARG A 72 -7.31 -4.43 -47.48
N VAL A 73 -6.45 -5.25 -46.87
CA VAL A 73 -5.60 -4.92 -45.73
C VAL A 73 -4.78 -3.65 -46.01
N GLN A 74 -4.85 -2.70 -45.07
CA GLN A 74 -4.10 -1.44 -45.05
C GLN A 74 -2.91 -1.52 -44.07
N PRO A 75 -1.95 -0.56 -44.10
CA PRO A 75 -0.91 -0.47 -43.07
C PRO A 75 -1.54 -0.23 -41.69
N GLY A 76 -1.25 -1.11 -40.72
CA GLY A 76 -1.81 -1.07 -39.37
C GLY A 76 -2.98 -2.03 -39.12
N ASP A 77 -3.54 -2.65 -40.17
CA ASP A 77 -4.62 -3.63 -40.01
C ASP A 77 -4.15 -4.91 -39.30
N SER A 78 -4.98 -5.39 -38.38
CA SER A 78 -4.84 -6.68 -37.71
C SER A 78 -6.17 -7.44 -37.78
N LEU A 79 -6.14 -8.78 -37.66
CA LEU A 79 -7.40 -9.54 -37.60
C LEU A 79 -8.27 -9.12 -36.40
N TRP A 80 -7.65 -8.65 -35.31
CA TRP A 80 -8.32 -8.10 -34.13
C TRP A 80 -8.99 -6.75 -34.42
N SER A 81 -8.31 -5.79 -35.04
CA SER A 81 -8.91 -4.48 -35.37
C SER A 81 -10.02 -4.61 -36.40
N LEU A 82 -9.87 -5.50 -37.40
CA LEU A 82 -10.91 -5.76 -38.40
C LEU A 82 -12.11 -6.53 -37.83
N ALA A 83 -11.92 -7.36 -36.80
CA ALA A 83 -13.03 -7.93 -36.03
C ALA A 83 -13.71 -6.89 -35.12
N ALA A 84 -12.95 -5.99 -34.49
CA ALA A 84 -13.52 -4.88 -33.72
C ALA A 84 -14.38 -3.95 -34.62
N GLU A 85 -13.88 -3.57 -35.80
CA GLU A 85 -14.58 -2.69 -36.73
C GLU A 85 -15.81 -3.35 -37.37
N HIS A 86 -15.67 -4.56 -37.92
CA HIS A 86 -16.72 -5.17 -38.75
C HIS A 86 -17.58 -6.21 -38.04
N LEU A 87 -17.06 -6.85 -36.98
CA LEU A 87 -17.80 -7.82 -36.16
C LEU A 87 -18.21 -7.25 -34.80
N GLY A 88 -17.80 -6.01 -34.48
CA GLY A 88 -18.17 -5.27 -33.28
C GLY A 88 -17.42 -5.66 -32.01
N SER A 89 -16.44 -6.56 -32.09
CA SER A 89 -15.56 -6.96 -30.97
C SER A 89 -14.32 -7.70 -31.49
N GLY A 90 -13.14 -7.36 -30.96
CA GLY A 90 -11.85 -7.87 -31.46
C GLY A 90 -11.59 -9.36 -31.17
N ASP A 91 -12.17 -9.90 -30.10
CA ASP A 91 -12.11 -11.33 -29.74
C ASP A 91 -12.72 -12.25 -30.81
N ARG A 92 -13.59 -11.70 -31.68
CA ARG A 92 -14.18 -12.39 -32.82
C ARG A 92 -13.23 -12.59 -34.01
N TYR A 93 -11.95 -12.21 -33.89
CA TYR A 93 -10.95 -12.40 -34.95
C TYR A 93 -10.83 -13.85 -35.42
N HIS A 94 -11.10 -14.83 -34.55
CA HIS A 94 -11.18 -16.24 -34.90
C HIS A 94 -12.18 -16.53 -36.05
N GLU A 95 -13.30 -15.82 -36.14
CA GLU A 95 -14.26 -15.96 -37.25
C GLU A 95 -13.68 -15.48 -38.59
N ILE A 96 -12.73 -14.53 -38.56
CA ILE A 96 -11.98 -14.08 -39.74
C ILE A 96 -10.83 -15.07 -40.03
N VAL A 97 -10.18 -15.65 -39.03
CA VAL A 97 -9.18 -16.72 -39.22
C VAL A 97 -9.82 -17.91 -39.94
N ASP A 98 -10.93 -18.42 -39.41
CA ASP A 98 -11.62 -19.61 -39.95
C ASP A 98 -12.20 -19.38 -41.35
N LEU A 99 -12.68 -18.16 -41.65
CA LEU A 99 -13.15 -17.80 -42.98
C LEU A 99 -12.01 -17.61 -44.00
N ASN A 100 -10.75 -17.55 -43.59
CA ASN A 100 -9.59 -17.25 -44.46
C ASN A 100 -8.41 -18.22 -44.28
N GLN A 101 -8.62 -19.45 -43.79
CA GLN A 101 -7.54 -20.44 -43.61
C GLN A 101 -6.79 -20.76 -44.93
N ASP A 102 -7.44 -20.58 -46.09
CA ASP A 102 -6.89 -20.69 -47.45
C ASP A 102 -6.07 -19.49 -47.94
N ILE A 103 -6.07 -18.38 -47.19
CA ILE A 103 -5.35 -17.13 -47.46
C ILE A 103 -4.26 -16.89 -46.41
N LEU A 104 -4.52 -17.29 -45.16
CA LEU A 104 -3.63 -17.12 -44.00
C LEU A 104 -2.67 -18.30 -43.77
N GLU A 105 -2.85 -19.42 -44.47
CA GLU A 105 -1.97 -20.60 -44.44
C GLU A 105 -1.65 -21.14 -43.03
N GLY A 106 -2.61 -21.05 -42.11
CA GLY A 106 -2.44 -21.46 -40.71
C GLY A 106 -1.57 -20.53 -39.86
N SER A 107 -1.22 -19.34 -40.35
CA SER A 107 -0.42 -18.33 -39.65
C SER A 107 -1.22 -17.03 -39.46
N PRO A 108 -2.04 -16.91 -38.39
CA PRO A 108 -2.96 -15.78 -38.19
C PRO A 108 -2.28 -14.39 -38.21
N ASP A 109 -1.02 -14.33 -37.82
CA ASP A 109 -0.25 -13.08 -37.66
C ASP A 109 0.32 -12.54 -38.98
N ARG A 110 0.16 -13.26 -40.11
CA ARG A 110 0.76 -12.91 -41.42
C ARG A 110 -0.17 -12.17 -42.38
N LEU A 111 -0.69 -11.01 -41.96
CA LEU A 111 -1.33 -10.08 -42.91
C LEU A 111 -0.29 -9.32 -43.76
N GLU A 112 -0.64 -8.95 -44.99
CA GLU A 112 0.12 -8.03 -45.85
C GLU A 112 -0.73 -6.87 -46.35
N VAL A 113 -0.14 -5.69 -46.43
CA VAL A 113 -0.76 -4.52 -47.07
C VAL A 113 -1.09 -4.85 -48.53
N GLY A 114 -2.38 -4.81 -48.87
CA GLY A 114 -2.90 -5.19 -50.19
C GLY A 114 -3.46 -6.62 -50.30
N MET A 115 -3.27 -7.46 -49.28
CA MET A 115 -3.94 -8.77 -49.15
C MET A 115 -5.46 -8.56 -49.10
N ALA A 116 -6.22 -9.44 -49.76
CA ALA A 116 -7.68 -9.36 -49.81
C ALA A 116 -8.30 -10.46 -48.94
N ILE A 117 -8.75 -10.11 -47.74
CA ILE A 117 -9.37 -11.05 -46.79
C ILE A 117 -10.90 -10.96 -46.86
N ARG A 118 -11.58 -12.07 -46.56
CA ARG A 118 -13.04 -12.19 -46.55
C ARG A 118 -13.54 -12.03 -45.12
N ILE A 119 -14.34 -11.01 -44.85
CA ILE A 119 -14.87 -10.73 -43.52
C ILE A 119 -16.35 -11.16 -43.49
N PRO A 120 -16.83 -11.85 -42.43
CA PRO A 120 -18.25 -12.18 -42.30
C PRO A 120 -19.07 -10.89 -42.28
N SER A 121 -20.05 -10.73 -43.19
CA SER A 121 -20.86 -9.51 -43.20
C SER A 121 -21.89 -9.56 -42.06
N ALA A 122 -21.71 -8.71 -41.06
CA ALA A 122 -22.57 -8.64 -39.89
C ALA A 122 -23.90 -7.93 -40.20
N GLN A 123 -24.75 -8.55 -41.02
CA GLN A 123 -26.16 -8.13 -41.14
C GLN A 123 -26.80 -8.18 -39.74
N ARG A 124 -27.17 -7.01 -39.21
CA ARG A 124 -27.61 -6.83 -37.81
C ARG A 124 -29.03 -7.34 -37.56
N VAL A 125 -29.23 -8.65 -37.68
CA VAL A 125 -30.44 -9.34 -37.23
C VAL A 125 -30.45 -9.30 -35.71
N VAL A 126 -31.24 -8.40 -35.12
CA VAL A 126 -31.44 -8.32 -33.66
C VAL A 126 -32.41 -9.45 -33.25
N GLU A 127 -31.92 -10.69 -33.29
CA GLU A 127 -32.64 -11.81 -32.72
C GLU A 127 -32.58 -11.77 -31.20
N LYS A 128 -33.76 -11.62 -30.61
CA LYS A 128 -33.96 -11.35 -29.18
C LYS A 128 -33.75 -12.64 -28.38
N PRO A 129 -32.71 -12.75 -27.53
CA PRO A 129 -32.41 -13.99 -26.83
C PRO A 129 -33.57 -14.40 -25.93
N ALA A 130 -34.10 -15.61 -26.18
CA ALA A 130 -35.12 -16.22 -25.35
C ALA A 130 -34.56 -16.53 -23.95
N PRO A 131 -35.39 -16.55 -22.89
CA PRO A 131 -34.92 -16.83 -21.53
C PRO A 131 -34.48 -18.29 -21.43
N HIS A 132 -33.19 -18.52 -21.27
CA HIS A 132 -32.53 -19.83 -21.31
C HIS A 132 -31.82 -20.14 -19.98
N THR A 133 -31.11 -21.26 -19.94
CA THR A 133 -30.44 -21.77 -18.72
C THR A 133 -28.97 -22.03 -19.02
N VAL A 134 -28.09 -21.53 -18.15
CA VAL A 134 -26.63 -21.61 -18.25
C VAL A 134 -26.09 -22.44 -17.09
N THR A 135 -25.04 -23.23 -17.32
CA THR A 135 -24.38 -24.05 -16.29
C THR A 135 -23.08 -23.38 -15.85
N VAL A 136 -22.93 -23.16 -14.55
CA VAL A 136 -21.75 -22.55 -13.91
C VAL A 136 -20.51 -23.42 -14.11
N LYS A 137 -19.40 -22.83 -14.54
CA LYS A 137 -18.06 -23.46 -14.59
C LYS A 137 -17.22 -23.10 -13.35
N ALA A 138 -16.11 -23.80 -13.15
CA ALA A 138 -15.13 -23.43 -12.13
C ALA A 138 -14.60 -22.00 -12.37
N GLY A 139 -14.59 -21.18 -11.31
CA GLY A 139 -14.15 -19.78 -11.37
C GLY A 139 -15.17 -18.76 -11.91
N GLU A 140 -16.35 -19.18 -12.36
CA GLU A 140 -17.39 -18.22 -12.81
C GLU A 140 -18.12 -17.56 -11.63
N THR A 141 -18.54 -16.31 -11.81
CA THR A 141 -19.38 -15.55 -10.87
C THR A 141 -20.68 -15.14 -11.56
N LEU A 142 -21.71 -14.76 -10.79
CA LEU A 142 -22.95 -14.23 -11.39
C LEU A 142 -22.67 -12.96 -12.23
N SER A 143 -21.65 -12.18 -11.88
CA SER A 143 -21.24 -10.98 -12.61
C SER A 143 -20.51 -11.28 -13.92
N SER A 144 -19.61 -12.28 -13.96
CA SER A 144 -18.98 -12.67 -15.23
C SER A 144 -19.97 -13.35 -16.19
N ILE A 145 -20.90 -14.15 -15.65
CA ILE A 145 -22.02 -14.70 -16.42
C ILE A 145 -22.96 -13.58 -16.90
N ALA A 146 -23.24 -12.55 -16.10
CA ALA A 146 -24.02 -11.40 -16.57
C ALA A 146 -23.31 -10.59 -17.67
N LYS A 147 -21.99 -10.36 -17.56
CA LYS A 147 -21.18 -9.72 -18.61
C LYS A 147 -21.28 -10.49 -19.94
N ARG A 148 -21.22 -11.83 -19.89
CA ARG A 148 -21.34 -12.70 -21.08
C ARG A 148 -22.76 -12.81 -21.64
N GLU A 149 -23.75 -13.13 -20.81
CA GLU A 149 -25.09 -13.52 -21.26
C GLU A 149 -26.08 -12.33 -21.40
N LEU A 150 -25.77 -11.19 -20.77
CA LEU A 150 -26.61 -9.97 -20.78
C LEU A 150 -25.85 -8.71 -21.23
N GLY A 151 -24.55 -8.81 -21.54
CA GLY A 151 -23.72 -7.70 -22.00
C GLY A 151 -23.27 -6.72 -20.91
N SER A 152 -23.63 -6.93 -19.65
CA SER A 152 -23.19 -6.09 -18.53
C SER A 152 -23.06 -6.90 -17.25
N ALA A 153 -21.92 -6.75 -16.57
CA ALA A 153 -21.70 -7.38 -15.27
C ALA A 153 -22.73 -6.94 -14.22
N GLN A 154 -23.25 -5.71 -14.32
CA GLN A 154 -24.20 -5.12 -13.37
C GLN A 154 -25.60 -5.77 -13.44
N GLU A 155 -25.92 -6.51 -14.50
CA GLU A 155 -27.22 -7.18 -14.66
C GLU A 155 -27.34 -8.50 -13.87
N TYR A 156 -26.29 -8.91 -13.13
CA TYR A 156 -26.29 -10.11 -12.28
C TYR A 156 -27.52 -10.25 -11.33
N PRO A 157 -28.10 -9.17 -10.75
CA PRO A 157 -29.26 -9.31 -9.87
C PRO A 157 -30.48 -9.92 -10.58
N ARG A 158 -30.58 -9.75 -11.90
CA ARG A 158 -31.68 -10.31 -12.71
C ARG A 158 -31.52 -11.82 -12.91
N ILE A 159 -30.29 -12.30 -13.13
CA ILE A 159 -29.97 -13.75 -13.16
C ILE A 159 -30.23 -14.35 -11.77
N ALA A 160 -29.80 -13.67 -10.70
CA ALA A 160 -30.06 -14.11 -9.33
C ALA A 160 -31.57 -14.22 -9.04
N GLN A 161 -32.34 -13.17 -9.34
CA GLN A 161 -33.78 -13.13 -9.14
C GLN A 161 -34.52 -14.21 -9.95
N ALA A 162 -34.11 -14.46 -11.20
CA ALA A 162 -34.67 -15.50 -12.04
C ALA A 162 -34.31 -16.94 -11.58
N THR A 163 -33.23 -17.09 -10.81
CA THR A 163 -32.68 -18.38 -10.37
C THR A 163 -33.10 -18.79 -8.95
N ARG A 164 -33.41 -17.84 -8.04
CA ARG A 164 -33.80 -18.10 -6.62
C ARG A 164 -34.85 -19.20 -6.37
N GLY A 165 -35.72 -19.47 -7.34
CA GLY A 165 -36.74 -20.53 -7.26
C GLY A 165 -36.26 -21.95 -7.63
N ILE A 166 -35.05 -22.11 -8.15
CA ILE A 166 -34.52 -23.35 -8.72
C ILE A 166 -33.70 -24.11 -7.67
N THR A 167 -34.11 -25.35 -7.36
CA THR A 167 -33.26 -26.31 -6.63
C THR A 167 -32.18 -26.86 -7.56
N GLN A 168 -30.94 -26.86 -7.07
CA GLN A 168 -29.75 -27.30 -7.79
C GLN A 168 -29.51 -28.80 -7.63
N ALA A 169 -28.49 -29.34 -8.31
CA ALA A 169 -28.26 -30.79 -8.41
C ALA A 169 -27.79 -31.45 -7.10
N ASP A 170 -27.16 -30.66 -6.22
CA ASP A 170 -26.79 -30.97 -4.84
C ASP A 170 -27.97 -30.86 -3.84
N GLY A 171 -29.10 -30.29 -4.26
CA GLY A 171 -30.27 -30.02 -3.43
C GLY A 171 -30.33 -28.59 -2.86
N GLU A 172 -29.30 -27.76 -3.07
CA GLU A 172 -29.26 -26.39 -2.57
C GLU A 172 -30.05 -25.40 -3.45
N ARG A 173 -30.03 -24.11 -3.06
CA ARG A 173 -30.66 -22.99 -3.77
C ARG A 173 -29.78 -21.75 -3.64
N LEU A 174 -29.88 -20.88 -4.65
CA LEU A 174 -29.24 -19.55 -4.64
C LEU A 174 -29.86 -18.65 -3.56
N VAL A 175 -29.30 -18.67 -2.34
CA VAL A 175 -29.68 -17.79 -1.22
C VAL A 175 -28.76 -16.58 -1.16
N ASP A 176 -27.44 -16.81 -1.12
CA ASP A 176 -26.44 -15.78 -1.38
C ASP A 176 -26.24 -15.62 -2.90
N VAL A 177 -25.91 -14.41 -3.33
CA VAL A 177 -25.54 -14.05 -4.71
C VAL A 177 -24.11 -14.49 -5.02
N ASN A 178 -23.22 -14.42 -4.01
CA ASN A 178 -21.79 -14.63 -4.17
C ASN A 178 -21.38 -16.12 -4.10
N ASN A 179 -22.26 -16.99 -3.62
CA ASN A 179 -22.01 -18.43 -3.53
C ASN A 179 -22.74 -19.19 -4.64
N ILE A 180 -22.02 -19.51 -5.72
CA ILE A 180 -22.45 -20.43 -6.78
C ILE A 180 -21.40 -21.53 -6.97
N HIS A 181 -21.85 -22.78 -7.14
CA HIS A 181 -20.95 -23.91 -7.32
C HIS A 181 -20.92 -24.40 -8.77
N PRO A 182 -19.79 -24.95 -9.25
CA PRO A 182 -19.70 -25.54 -10.59
C PRO A 182 -20.77 -26.62 -10.81
N GLY A 183 -21.41 -26.60 -11.98
CA GLY A 183 -22.55 -27.47 -12.29
C GLY A 183 -23.93 -26.91 -11.89
N TRP A 184 -24.00 -25.80 -11.16
CA TRP A 184 -25.27 -25.11 -10.91
C TRP A 184 -25.91 -24.59 -12.20
N ARG A 185 -27.23 -24.62 -12.26
CA ARG A 185 -28.02 -24.15 -13.41
C ARG A 185 -28.69 -22.82 -13.07
N LEU A 186 -28.26 -21.76 -13.74
CA LEU A 186 -28.77 -20.40 -13.60
C LEU A 186 -29.74 -20.08 -14.74
N ARG A 187 -30.78 -19.30 -14.46
CA ARG A 187 -31.74 -18.86 -15.48
C ARG A 187 -31.42 -17.43 -15.92
N VAL A 188 -31.14 -17.25 -17.20
CA VAL A 188 -30.94 -15.94 -17.82
C VAL A 188 -32.30 -15.40 -18.30
N PRO A 189 -32.75 -14.22 -17.83
CA PRO A 189 -33.96 -13.60 -18.36
C PRO A 189 -33.69 -12.90 -19.70
N ALA A 190 -34.69 -12.85 -20.59
CA ALA A 190 -34.56 -12.12 -21.85
C ALA A 190 -34.31 -10.62 -21.59
N SER A 191 -33.30 -10.05 -22.24
CA SER A 191 -32.97 -8.62 -22.09
C SER A 191 -34.08 -7.73 -22.67
N MET A 192 -34.23 -6.55 -22.07
CA MET A 192 -35.18 -5.53 -22.46
C MET A 192 -34.57 -4.16 -22.14
N VAL A 193 -34.09 -3.48 -23.17
CA VAL A 193 -33.50 -2.14 -23.06
C VAL A 193 -34.64 -1.12 -22.86
N PRO A 194 -34.58 -0.21 -21.87
CA PRO A 194 -35.52 0.91 -21.77
C PRO A 194 -35.30 1.88 -22.93
N ASN A 195 -36.33 2.13 -23.75
CA ASN A 195 -36.26 3.11 -24.84
C ASN A 195 -36.72 4.49 -24.34
N THR A 196 -35.78 5.35 -23.96
CA THR A 196 -36.03 6.71 -23.47
C THR A 196 -36.28 7.70 -24.61
N ALA A 197 -37.51 7.74 -25.12
CA ALA A 197 -37.94 8.71 -26.13
C ALA A 197 -39.36 9.26 -25.87
N GLY A 198 -39.41 10.49 -25.32
CA GLY A 198 -40.51 11.47 -25.45
C GLY A 198 -41.96 11.05 -25.20
N GLY A 199 -42.55 11.52 -24.10
CA GLY A 199 -44.01 11.54 -23.95
C GLY A 199 -44.49 11.94 -22.54
N ALA A 200 -45.12 13.10 -22.42
CA ALA A 200 -45.87 13.47 -21.22
C ALA A 200 -47.36 13.15 -21.41
N ASP A 201 -47.98 12.43 -20.46
CA ASP A 201 -49.21 12.82 -19.74
C ASP A 201 -49.65 11.70 -18.75
N GLN A 202 -50.54 12.04 -17.81
CA GLN A 202 -51.43 11.18 -17.01
C GLN A 202 -50.81 10.08 -16.10
N ALA A 203 -50.84 10.36 -14.80
CA ALA A 203 -50.77 9.34 -13.74
C ALA A 203 -52.16 8.74 -13.42
N PRO A 204 -52.31 7.40 -13.31
CA PRO A 204 -53.46 6.75 -12.70
C PRO A 204 -53.13 6.13 -11.33
N ASN A 205 -53.76 6.63 -10.26
CA ASN A 205 -53.54 6.17 -8.88
C ASN A 205 -54.67 5.25 -8.38
N PRO A 206 -54.40 3.94 -8.17
CA PRO A 206 -55.13 3.16 -7.16
C PRO A 206 -54.29 2.03 -6.49
N PRO A 207 -54.80 1.34 -5.44
CA PRO A 207 -55.72 1.78 -4.39
C PRO A 207 -55.21 1.46 -2.96
N ALA A 208 -55.84 2.03 -1.93
CA ALA A 208 -55.54 1.72 -0.53
C ALA A 208 -56.22 0.42 -0.03
N ALA A 209 -55.46 -0.44 0.67
CA ALA A 209 -55.99 -1.66 1.30
C ALA A 209 -55.49 -1.84 2.75
N ARG A 210 -56.27 -1.26 3.68
CA ARG A 210 -56.61 -1.76 5.04
C ARG A 210 -55.68 -2.83 5.66
N SER A 211 -55.02 -2.47 6.76
CA SER A 211 -54.71 -3.40 7.86
C SER A 211 -55.51 -3.01 9.11
N VAL A 212 -55.79 -3.96 10.00
CA VAL A 212 -56.76 -3.83 11.10
C VAL A 212 -56.03 -3.82 12.45
N ALA A 213 -56.36 -2.84 13.30
CA ALA A 213 -55.83 -2.75 14.67
C ALA A 213 -56.71 -3.52 15.67
N PRO A 214 -56.13 -4.27 16.63
CA PRO A 214 -56.81 -4.65 17.86
C PRO A 214 -56.77 -3.50 18.88
N GLU A 215 -57.89 -3.25 19.55
CA GLU A 215 -58.05 -2.09 20.44
C GLU A 215 -57.59 -2.37 21.89
N ARG A 216 -57.11 -1.33 22.58
CA ARG A 216 -56.60 -1.38 23.96
C ARG A 216 -57.72 -1.10 24.96
N PRO A 217 -57.76 -1.80 26.11
CA PRO A 217 -58.32 -1.25 27.34
C PRO A 217 -57.24 -0.94 28.38
N ALA A 218 -57.31 0.26 28.95
CA ALA A 218 -56.76 0.62 30.25
C ALA A 218 -57.86 1.46 30.96
N PRO A 219 -58.02 1.36 32.28
CA PRO A 219 -57.45 2.45 33.10
C PRO A 219 -56.99 2.07 34.53
N GLY A 220 -55.96 2.77 35.01
CA GLY A 220 -56.08 3.62 36.21
C GLY A 220 -56.08 3.04 37.63
N ALA A 221 -54.89 3.07 38.24
CA ALA A 221 -54.59 3.63 39.58
C ALA A 221 -54.95 2.88 40.89
N ALA A 222 -54.31 3.36 41.98
CA ALA A 222 -54.27 2.87 43.38
C ALA A 222 -53.68 1.44 43.57
N ALA A 223 -52.51 1.19 44.15
CA ALA A 223 -51.81 1.73 45.34
C ALA A 223 -52.35 1.23 46.70
N ASP A 224 -51.50 0.51 47.46
CA ASP A 224 -50.99 1.02 48.75
C ASP A 224 -49.67 0.31 49.13
N SER A 225 -49.05 0.68 50.27
CA SER A 225 -47.66 0.34 50.64
C SER A 225 -47.52 -0.37 51.99
N SER A 226 -46.44 -1.15 52.13
CA SER A 226 -45.74 -1.48 53.40
C SER A 226 -46.45 -2.33 54.47
N GLN A 227 -45.77 -3.40 54.92
CA GLN A 227 -45.21 -3.44 56.29
C GLN A 227 -44.23 -4.62 56.51
N ASP A 228 -43.69 -4.75 57.73
CA ASP A 228 -42.36 -5.27 58.08
C ASP A 228 -42.39 -6.25 59.30
N LEU A 229 -41.23 -6.83 59.64
CA LEU A 229 -40.88 -7.67 60.81
C LEU A 229 -41.37 -9.15 60.75
N ALA A 230 -40.57 -10.16 61.13
CA ALA A 230 -39.62 -10.19 62.25
C ALA A 230 -38.63 -11.38 62.21
N ALA A 231 -37.46 -11.24 62.87
CA ALA A 231 -36.76 -12.30 63.65
C ALA A 231 -35.47 -11.76 64.34
N ARG A 232 -34.93 -12.48 65.36
CA ARG A 232 -33.68 -12.15 66.09
C ARG A 232 -32.89 -13.39 66.53
N GLY A 233 -31.55 -13.32 66.50
CA GLY A 233 -30.59 -14.21 67.18
C GLY A 233 -29.17 -13.99 66.60
N ALA A 234 -28.06 -13.71 67.30
CA ALA A 234 -27.51 -14.08 68.63
C ALA A 234 -26.94 -15.53 68.66
N ARG A 235 -25.72 -15.81 69.19
CA ARG A 235 -24.70 -14.97 69.89
C ARG A 235 -23.37 -15.73 70.13
N VAL A 236 -22.26 -15.00 70.39
CA VAL A 236 -21.01 -15.43 71.13
C VAL A 236 -20.12 -16.48 70.42
N GLY A 237 -18.78 -16.54 70.53
CA GLY A 237 -17.73 -15.74 71.24
C GLY A 237 -16.32 -16.34 70.88
N VAL A 238 -15.14 -15.97 71.43
CA VAL A 238 -14.70 -15.31 72.69
C VAL A 238 -13.26 -14.73 72.50
N SER A 239 -12.85 -13.71 73.30
CA SER A 239 -11.47 -13.21 73.71
C SER A 239 -10.22 -13.59 72.87
N GLY A 240 -9.23 -12.72 72.57
CA GLY A 240 -8.68 -11.52 73.27
C GLY A 240 -7.31 -11.85 73.93
N GLY A 241 -6.32 -10.97 74.16
CA GLY A 241 -6.12 -9.55 73.83
C GLY A 241 -4.89 -8.94 74.57
N ALA A 242 -4.29 -7.84 74.04
CA ALA A 242 -3.19 -7.02 74.60
C ALA A 242 -1.78 -7.71 74.72
N ALA A 243 -0.64 -7.03 74.92
CA ALA A 243 -0.33 -5.59 75.12
C ALA A 243 1.11 -5.19 74.66
N SER A 244 1.34 -3.89 74.42
CA SER A 244 2.61 -3.09 74.48
C SER A 244 3.93 -3.55 73.83
N GLY A 245 4.73 -2.68 73.18
CA GLY A 245 4.52 -1.27 72.81
C GLY A 245 5.80 -0.45 72.56
N ALA A 246 5.65 0.65 71.81
CA ALA A 246 6.63 1.74 71.54
C ALA A 246 7.89 1.40 70.69
N ALA A 247 8.56 2.33 69.98
CA ALA A 247 8.22 3.63 69.34
C ALA A 247 9.50 4.16 68.64
N ARG A 248 9.53 4.90 67.51
CA ARG A 248 8.54 5.45 66.55
C ARG A 248 8.90 4.88 65.14
N LEU A 249 8.56 5.37 63.93
CA LEU A 249 7.87 6.54 63.32
C LEU A 249 6.76 5.99 62.36
N HIS A 250 5.88 6.71 61.62
CA HIS A 250 5.74 8.08 61.08
C HIS A 250 6.57 8.40 59.81
N GLY A 251 5.97 8.65 58.64
CA GLY A 251 4.54 8.68 58.26
C GLY A 251 4.41 9.24 56.82
N ASP A 252 3.25 9.60 56.30
CA ASP A 252 1.86 9.25 56.65
C ASP A 252 1.00 9.50 55.38
N ALA A 253 -0.09 8.76 55.17
CA ALA A 253 -0.84 8.79 53.90
C ALA A 253 -2.37 8.95 54.12
N PRO A 254 -2.99 10.06 53.67
CA PRO A 254 -4.41 10.30 53.89
C PRO A 254 -5.30 9.59 52.86
N THR A 255 -6.08 8.62 53.32
CA THR A 255 -7.17 8.01 52.53
C THR A 255 -8.28 9.02 52.25
N ARG A 256 -8.82 9.02 51.03
CA ARG A 256 -10.22 9.44 50.79
C ARG A 256 -10.93 8.39 49.94
N THR A 257 -11.93 7.76 50.55
CA THR A 257 -12.96 7.00 49.84
C THR A 257 -14.07 7.96 49.42
N ASP A 258 -14.44 7.93 48.14
CA ASP A 258 -15.76 8.37 47.69
C ASP A 258 -16.33 7.29 46.76
N ARG A 259 -17.64 7.03 46.89
CA ARG A 259 -18.38 6.13 46.01
C ARG A 259 -18.90 6.91 44.81
N VAL A 260 -18.86 6.30 43.62
CA VAL A 260 -19.61 6.76 42.45
C VAL A 260 -20.57 5.64 42.05
N ASP A 261 -21.82 6.01 41.76
CA ASP A 261 -22.86 5.08 41.30
C ASP A 261 -22.55 4.56 39.90
N VAL A 262 -22.83 3.27 39.66
CA VAL A 262 -22.71 2.65 38.34
C VAL A 262 -24.06 2.70 37.65
N GLN A 263 -24.31 3.78 36.90
CA GLN A 263 -25.41 3.81 35.93
C GLN A 263 -24.96 3.10 34.65
N GLN A 264 -25.71 2.09 34.21
CA GLN A 264 -25.50 1.42 32.93
C GLN A 264 -26.25 2.18 31.84
N GLU A 265 -25.53 2.89 30.97
CA GLU A 265 -26.11 3.40 29.72
C GLU A 265 -26.24 2.27 28.68
N PRO A 266 -27.28 2.30 27.83
CA PRO A 266 -27.49 1.28 26.80
C PRO A 266 -26.51 1.43 25.62
N LEU A 267 -26.06 0.30 25.08
CA LEU A 267 -25.20 0.25 23.90
C LEU A 267 -25.95 0.70 22.63
N THR A 268 -25.70 1.92 22.17
CA THR A 268 -26.01 2.37 20.81
C THR A 268 -24.76 2.27 19.93
N ASP A 269 -24.84 1.54 18.81
CA ASP A 269 -23.75 1.43 17.82
C ASP A 269 -23.46 2.83 17.22
N ALA A 270 -22.30 3.40 17.56
CA ALA A 270 -21.77 4.60 16.94
C ALA A 270 -20.24 4.54 16.90
N HIS A 271 -19.67 4.27 15.71
CA HIS A 271 -18.27 4.58 15.43
C HIS A 271 -18.14 6.09 15.27
N LYS A 272 -18.19 6.83 16.39
CA LYS A 272 -17.46 8.09 16.45
C LYS A 272 -15.99 7.72 16.27
N GLN A 273 -15.27 8.50 15.48
CA GLN A 273 -13.82 8.47 15.53
C GLN A 273 -13.43 8.64 17.00
N GLY A 274 -12.77 7.62 17.56
CA GLY A 274 -11.82 7.92 18.62
C GLY A 274 -10.84 8.93 18.01
N PRO A 275 -10.37 9.93 18.75
CA PRO A 275 -9.30 10.72 18.18
C PRO A 275 -8.08 9.74 18.01
N ALA A 276 -7.11 10.00 17.11
CA ALA A 276 -6.17 8.97 16.61
C ALA A 276 -5.03 8.66 17.59
N ALA A 277 -3.88 8.24 17.10
CA ALA A 277 -2.67 8.22 17.88
C ALA A 277 -2.13 9.64 18.14
N GLY A 278 -1.14 9.74 19.03
CA GLY A 278 -0.25 10.90 19.15
C GLY A 278 1.18 10.64 18.66
N TRP A 279 1.40 9.51 17.98
CA TRP A 279 2.48 9.39 17.01
C TRP A 279 2.08 9.98 15.65
N MET A 280 0.79 10.27 15.44
CA MET A 280 0.26 10.82 14.18
C MET A 280 0.63 12.29 14.04
N LEU A 281 1.36 12.61 12.97
CA LEU A 281 1.88 13.94 12.67
C LEU A 281 0.82 14.78 11.95
N ALA A 282 0.58 16.01 12.43
CA ALA A 282 -0.53 16.84 11.95
C ALA A 282 -0.30 17.31 10.51
N GLY A 283 0.93 17.70 10.16
CA GLY A 283 1.30 18.14 8.81
C GLY A 283 1.23 17.06 7.73
N LEU A 284 0.93 15.80 8.12
CA LEU A 284 0.72 14.66 7.23
C LEU A 284 -0.74 14.15 7.29
N THR A 285 -1.69 14.96 7.78
CA THR A 285 -3.13 14.63 7.90
C THR A 285 -4.01 15.71 7.29
N GLY A 286 -5.28 15.38 7.02
CA GLY A 286 -6.19 16.29 6.32
C GLY A 286 -5.68 16.60 4.91
N GLY A 287 -5.60 17.89 4.54
CA GLY A 287 -4.88 18.35 3.35
C GLY A 287 -3.44 17.80 3.25
N GLY A 288 -2.75 17.56 4.37
CA GLY A 288 -1.42 16.94 4.40
C GLY A 288 -1.36 15.49 3.94
N ALA A 289 -2.51 14.85 3.66
CA ALA A 289 -2.57 13.49 3.16
C ALA A 289 -1.98 13.31 1.75
N VAL A 290 -1.90 14.37 0.93
CA VAL A 290 -1.25 14.31 -0.40
C VAL A 290 0.26 14.06 -0.23
N LEU A 291 0.94 14.89 0.56
CA LEU A 291 2.33 14.67 0.98
C LEU A 291 2.54 13.28 1.62
N ALA A 292 1.62 12.82 2.48
CA ALA A 292 1.71 11.47 3.07
C ALA A 292 1.59 10.35 2.01
N GLY A 293 0.78 10.53 0.97
CA GLY A 293 0.64 9.63 -0.16
C GLY A 293 1.91 9.57 -1.00
N SER A 294 2.38 10.74 -1.47
CA SER A 294 3.66 10.87 -2.21
C SER A 294 4.84 10.33 -1.42
N ALA A 295 4.89 10.57 -0.10
CA ALA A 295 5.89 9.99 0.78
C ALA A 295 5.82 8.47 0.85
N LEU A 296 4.63 7.86 0.91
CA LEU A 296 4.52 6.40 0.91
C LEU A 296 5.00 5.80 -0.42
N LEU A 297 4.72 6.45 -1.55
CA LEU A 297 5.20 6.02 -2.86
C LEU A 297 6.74 6.11 -2.96
N ALA A 298 7.32 7.24 -2.56
CA ALA A 298 8.76 7.44 -2.52
C ALA A 298 9.47 6.46 -1.56
N LEU A 299 8.91 6.24 -0.36
CA LEU A 299 9.45 5.29 0.61
C LEU A 299 9.37 3.85 0.08
N ARG A 300 8.25 3.44 -0.55
CA ARG A 300 8.13 2.12 -1.21
C ARG A 300 9.24 1.91 -2.23
N ARG A 301 9.47 2.88 -3.14
CA ARG A 301 10.55 2.82 -4.14
C ARG A 301 11.93 2.64 -3.49
N ARG A 302 12.27 3.43 -2.48
CA ARG A 302 13.55 3.31 -1.74
C ARG A 302 13.68 1.96 -1.00
N ARG A 303 12.59 1.44 -0.41
CA ARG A 303 12.59 0.08 0.17
C ARG A 303 12.82 -1.03 -0.86
N ARG A 304 12.36 -0.88 -2.12
CA ARG A 304 12.69 -1.84 -3.20
C ARG A 304 14.19 -1.89 -3.45
N ALA A 305 14.83 -0.73 -3.61
CA ALA A 305 16.27 -0.63 -3.81
C ALA A 305 17.05 -1.27 -2.65
N GLN A 306 16.66 -1.01 -1.39
CA GLN A 306 17.26 -1.67 -0.23
C GLN A 306 17.08 -3.20 -0.26
N PHE A 307 15.89 -3.72 -0.61
CA PHE A 307 15.64 -5.17 -0.72
C PHE A 307 16.29 -5.85 -1.94
N ARG A 308 16.60 -5.08 -2.99
CA ARG A 308 17.37 -5.50 -4.16
C ARG A 308 18.85 -5.66 -3.80
N ALA A 309 19.43 -4.68 -3.10
CA ALA A 309 20.83 -4.70 -2.64
C ALA A 309 21.11 -5.70 -1.49
N ARG A 310 20.08 -6.10 -0.73
CA ARG A 310 20.17 -7.04 0.41
C ARG A 310 20.84 -8.37 0.04
N ARG A 311 22.00 -8.66 0.64
CA ARG A 311 22.69 -9.94 0.50
C ARG A 311 21.94 -11.08 1.23
N PRO A 312 22.13 -12.36 0.84
CA PRO A 312 21.49 -13.48 1.54
C PRO A 312 21.90 -13.58 3.02
N GLY A 313 20.95 -13.96 3.88
CA GLY A 313 21.14 -14.02 5.34
C GLY A 313 21.09 -12.67 6.06
N ARG A 314 20.82 -11.57 5.35
CA ARG A 314 20.76 -10.19 5.88
C ARG A 314 19.33 -9.62 5.81
N THR A 315 19.11 -8.48 6.47
CA THR A 315 17.86 -7.69 6.35
C THR A 315 18.19 -6.24 6.04
N ILE A 316 17.24 -5.49 5.49
CA ILE A 316 17.38 -4.04 5.35
C ILE A 316 17.29 -3.35 6.73
N ALA A 317 17.85 -2.14 6.85
CA ALA A 317 17.85 -1.39 8.10
C ALA A 317 16.44 -0.96 8.56
N THR A 318 16.16 -1.23 9.84
CA THR A 318 15.02 -0.65 10.58
C THR A 318 15.28 0.83 10.85
N PRO A 319 14.30 1.74 10.67
CA PRO A 319 14.48 3.15 10.97
C PRO A 319 14.73 3.41 12.47
N GLU A 320 15.37 4.53 12.78
CA GLU A 320 15.56 4.93 14.18
C GLU A 320 14.22 5.18 14.89
N ALA A 321 14.15 4.86 16.19
CA ALA A 321 12.93 5.04 17.00
C ALA A 321 12.42 6.50 17.07
N SER A 322 13.27 7.47 16.71
CA SER A 322 12.94 8.89 16.50
C SER A 322 12.02 9.14 15.30
N VAL A 323 12.16 8.37 14.22
CA VAL A 323 11.42 8.54 12.95
C VAL A 323 10.29 7.52 12.76
N VAL A 324 10.18 6.50 13.61
CA VAL A 324 9.04 5.56 13.61
C VAL A 324 7.66 6.25 13.63
N PRO A 325 7.40 7.35 14.38
CA PRO A 325 6.15 8.12 14.27
C PRO A 325 5.86 8.67 12.86
N VAL A 326 6.93 9.03 12.13
CA VAL A 326 6.86 9.50 10.75
C VAL A 326 6.49 8.34 9.82
N GLU A 327 7.22 7.21 9.89
CA GLU A 327 6.93 6.01 9.08
C GLU A 327 5.49 5.52 9.33
N LYS A 328 5.03 5.51 10.58
CA LYS A 328 3.66 5.14 10.96
C LYS A 328 2.61 6.11 10.40
N THR A 329 2.89 7.42 10.38
CA THR A 329 1.95 8.40 9.79
C THR A 329 1.91 8.29 8.27
N VAL A 330 3.06 8.16 7.62
CA VAL A 330 3.18 7.95 6.17
C VAL A 330 2.48 6.65 5.73
N VAL A 331 2.63 5.56 6.48
CA VAL A 331 1.93 4.30 6.19
C VAL A 331 0.42 4.43 6.47
N ALA A 332 0.00 4.92 7.63
CA ALA A 332 -1.40 4.91 8.03
C ALA A 332 -2.28 5.90 7.24
N VAL A 333 -1.75 7.08 6.89
CA VAL A 333 -2.47 8.07 6.06
C VAL A 333 -2.21 7.81 4.58
N GLY A 334 -0.94 7.67 4.19
CA GLY A 334 -0.52 7.53 2.80
C GLY A 334 -1.08 6.28 2.11
N ALA A 335 -1.34 5.19 2.84
CA ALA A 335 -2.01 4.01 2.25
C ALA A 335 -3.46 4.28 1.81
N THR A 336 -4.03 5.42 2.18
CA THR A 336 -5.39 5.83 1.84
C THR A 336 -5.45 6.92 0.75
N SER A 337 -4.37 7.68 0.56
CA SER A 337 -4.25 8.78 -0.42
C SER A 337 -3.33 8.47 -1.60
N ALA A 338 -2.36 7.57 -1.45
CA ALA A 338 -1.44 7.19 -2.52
C ALA A 338 -2.13 6.75 -3.83
N PRO A 339 -3.25 5.98 -3.82
CA PRO A 339 -3.96 5.66 -5.07
C PRO A 339 -4.52 6.88 -5.80
N THR A 340 -4.96 7.92 -5.06
CA THR A 340 -5.42 9.19 -5.65
C THR A 340 -4.24 10.01 -6.20
N VAL A 341 -3.08 9.95 -5.54
CA VAL A 341 -1.83 10.57 -6.01
C VAL A 341 -1.35 9.90 -7.31
N GLU A 342 -1.31 8.56 -7.36
CA GLU A 342 -0.98 7.78 -8.56
C GLU A 342 -1.95 8.11 -9.71
N GLN A 343 -3.26 8.05 -9.45
CA GLN A 343 -4.30 8.33 -10.44
C GLN A 343 -4.27 9.78 -10.96
N MET A 344 -3.99 10.77 -10.11
CA MET A 344 -3.86 12.16 -10.56
C MET A 344 -2.65 12.34 -11.49
N ASP A 345 -1.50 11.74 -11.18
CA ASP A 345 -0.33 11.77 -12.07
C ASP A 345 -0.66 11.13 -13.42
N SER A 346 -1.26 9.94 -13.43
CA SER A 346 -1.69 9.25 -14.66
C SER A 346 -2.72 10.04 -15.47
N LEU A 347 -3.73 10.65 -14.83
CA LEU A 347 -4.74 11.45 -15.53
C LEU A 347 -4.16 12.72 -16.15
N LEU A 348 -3.22 13.38 -15.48
CA LEU A 348 -2.53 14.56 -16.01
C LEU A 348 -1.54 14.19 -17.12
N ARG A 349 -0.82 13.07 -17.02
CA ARG A 349 0.04 12.56 -18.11
C ARG A 349 -0.77 12.11 -19.32
N GLY A 350 -1.89 11.41 -19.13
CA GLY A 350 -2.81 11.04 -20.22
C GLY A 350 -3.51 12.24 -20.87
N LEU A 351 -3.62 13.38 -20.17
CA LEU A 351 -4.03 14.65 -20.76
C LEU A 351 -2.90 15.26 -21.60
N ALA A 352 -1.65 15.18 -21.13
CA ALA A 352 -0.46 15.64 -21.86
C ALA A 352 -0.17 14.83 -23.13
N ALA A 353 -0.24 13.49 -23.07
CA ALA A 353 -0.07 12.62 -24.23
C ALA A 353 -1.10 12.94 -25.32
N ARG A 354 -2.40 13.00 -24.97
CA ARG A 354 -3.46 13.35 -25.93
C ARG A 354 -3.32 14.77 -26.50
N ALA A 355 -2.81 15.73 -25.72
CA ALA A 355 -2.53 17.08 -26.21
C ALA A 355 -1.31 17.12 -27.16
N ALA A 356 -0.31 16.26 -26.94
CA ALA A 356 0.83 16.07 -27.84
C ALA A 356 0.40 15.42 -29.17
N ASP A 357 -0.32 14.30 -29.12
CA ASP A 357 -0.84 13.58 -30.29
C ASP A 357 -1.75 14.46 -31.17
N ALA A 358 -2.63 15.23 -30.54
CA ALA A 358 -3.51 16.17 -31.23
C ALA A 358 -2.81 17.49 -31.62
N ASN A 359 -1.57 17.72 -31.17
CA ASN A 359 -0.81 18.98 -31.29
C ASN A 359 -1.62 20.21 -30.82
N THR A 360 -2.47 20.06 -29.80
CA THR A 360 -3.25 21.16 -29.21
C THR A 360 -2.41 21.97 -28.23
N ALA A 361 -2.98 23.01 -27.63
CA ALA A 361 -2.48 23.52 -26.36
C ALA A 361 -2.85 22.54 -25.23
N LEU A 362 -2.12 22.58 -24.12
CA LEU A 362 -2.65 22.11 -22.84
C LEU A 362 -3.71 23.11 -22.34
N PRO A 363 -4.68 22.67 -21.52
CA PRO A 363 -5.51 23.62 -20.79
C PRO A 363 -4.66 24.36 -19.74
N PRO A 364 -4.90 25.66 -19.50
CA PRO A 364 -4.13 26.46 -18.56
C PRO A 364 -4.65 26.21 -17.14
N LEU A 365 -4.05 25.22 -16.46
CA LEU A 365 -4.51 24.70 -15.17
C LEU A 365 -4.07 25.63 -14.03
N ALA A 366 -5.03 26.26 -13.34
CA ALA A 366 -4.76 27.11 -12.19
C ALA A 366 -4.77 26.33 -10.86
N ALA A 367 -5.72 25.41 -10.69
CA ALA A 367 -5.87 24.63 -9.46
C ALA A 367 -6.50 23.25 -9.70
N VAL A 368 -6.33 22.35 -8.73
CA VAL A 368 -7.01 21.04 -8.67
C VAL A 368 -7.71 20.90 -7.32
N GLU A 369 -8.98 20.53 -7.35
CA GLU A 369 -9.77 20.16 -6.17
C GLU A 369 -9.92 18.63 -6.12
N LEU A 370 -9.45 18.03 -5.02
CA LEU A 370 -9.53 16.59 -4.76
C LEU A 370 -10.68 16.31 -3.79
N GLY A 371 -11.81 15.87 -4.36
CA GLY A 371 -12.93 15.30 -3.63
C GLY A 371 -12.75 13.81 -3.34
N LYS A 372 -13.71 13.22 -2.62
CA LYS A 372 -13.67 11.79 -2.24
C LYS A 372 -13.99 10.84 -3.40
N THR A 373 -14.74 11.33 -4.39
CA THR A 373 -15.24 10.56 -5.55
C THR A 373 -14.87 11.17 -6.90
N GLU A 374 -14.26 12.36 -6.90
CA GLU A 374 -13.98 13.16 -8.09
C GLU A 374 -12.73 14.03 -7.91
N ILE A 375 -12.05 14.28 -9.04
CA ILE A 375 -10.94 15.21 -9.22
C ILE A 375 -11.46 16.31 -10.14
N VAL A 376 -11.39 17.57 -9.73
CA VAL A 376 -11.85 18.72 -10.52
C VAL A 376 -10.66 19.60 -10.89
N LEU A 377 -10.51 19.89 -12.18
CA LEU A 377 -9.55 20.84 -12.70
C LEU A 377 -10.20 22.21 -12.82
N HIS A 378 -9.54 23.25 -12.31
CA HIS A 378 -9.94 24.65 -12.42
C HIS A 378 -8.96 25.37 -13.34
N LEU A 379 -9.46 25.91 -14.45
CA LEU A 379 -8.64 26.56 -15.47
C LEU A 379 -8.60 28.08 -15.28
N SER A 380 -7.50 28.74 -15.68
CA SER A 380 -7.41 30.20 -15.72
C SER A 380 -8.17 30.81 -16.90
N ALA A 381 -8.33 30.03 -17.98
CA ALA A 381 -9.11 30.37 -19.17
C ALA A 381 -9.81 29.15 -19.78
N ALA A 382 -10.94 29.39 -20.44
CA ALA A 382 -11.81 28.35 -20.99
C ALA A 382 -11.11 27.48 -22.04
N SER A 383 -11.15 26.16 -21.86
CA SER A 383 -10.55 25.19 -22.77
C SER A 383 -11.33 23.87 -22.78
N THR A 384 -11.31 23.15 -23.90
CA THR A 384 -11.98 21.86 -24.06
C THR A 384 -11.04 20.70 -23.78
N LEU A 385 -11.37 19.84 -22.81
CA LEU A 385 -10.62 18.62 -22.54
C LEU A 385 -11.29 17.39 -23.21
N PRO A 386 -10.52 16.35 -23.57
CA PRO A 386 -11.06 15.08 -24.05
C PRO A 386 -11.62 14.22 -22.90
N GLU A 387 -12.32 13.14 -23.24
CA GLU A 387 -12.64 12.07 -22.28
C GLU A 387 -11.37 11.58 -21.55
N PRO A 388 -11.43 11.25 -20.24
CA PRO A 388 -12.63 11.07 -19.42
C PRO A 388 -13.17 12.35 -18.74
N TRP A 389 -12.67 13.54 -19.09
CA TRP A 389 -13.03 14.78 -18.40
C TRP A 389 -14.44 15.30 -18.78
N ASN A 390 -15.23 15.66 -17.77
CA ASN A 390 -16.59 16.17 -17.91
C ASN A 390 -16.62 17.67 -17.61
N GLY A 391 -16.86 18.50 -18.63
CA GLY A 391 -16.79 19.96 -18.53
C GLY A 391 -18.11 20.62 -18.13
N THR A 392 -18.01 21.74 -17.41
CA THR A 392 -19.10 22.71 -17.21
C THR A 392 -19.38 23.55 -18.48
N GLU A 393 -20.55 24.20 -18.54
CA GLU A 393 -20.93 25.05 -19.70
C GLU A 393 -19.97 26.23 -19.95
N ASP A 394 -19.25 26.69 -18.91
CA ASP A 394 -18.24 27.75 -19.01
C ASP A 394 -16.86 27.26 -19.51
N GLN A 395 -16.66 25.94 -19.60
CA GLN A 395 -15.39 25.27 -19.94
C GLN A 395 -14.20 25.63 -19.01
N MET A 396 -14.49 26.15 -17.82
CA MET A 396 -13.51 26.51 -16.79
C MET A 396 -13.28 25.39 -15.77
N HIS A 397 -14.24 24.47 -15.63
CA HIS A 397 -14.22 23.39 -14.64
C HIS A 397 -14.42 22.03 -15.32
N TRP A 398 -13.58 21.06 -14.97
CA TRP A 398 -13.57 19.74 -15.61
C TRP A 398 -13.38 18.63 -14.58
N SER A 399 -14.35 17.72 -14.43
CA SER A 399 -14.28 16.64 -13.44
C SER A 399 -14.06 15.25 -14.05
N CYS A 400 -13.30 14.43 -13.33
CA CYS A 400 -13.09 13.00 -13.57
C CYS A 400 -13.32 12.24 -12.26
N SER A 401 -13.76 10.98 -12.29
CA SER A 401 -13.99 10.22 -11.06
C SER A 401 -12.70 9.64 -10.48
N THR A 402 -12.56 9.64 -9.15
CA THR A 402 -11.48 8.88 -8.47
C THR A 402 -11.64 7.37 -8.57
N ALA A 403 -12.78 6.88 -9.09
CA ALA A 403 -13.01 5.47 -9.43
C ALA A 403 -12.82 5.17 -10.93
N GLN A 404 -12.26 6.10 -11.72
CA GLN A 404 -12.04 5.88 -13.14
C GLN A 404 -10.96 4.80 -13.36
N ASP A 405 -11.33 3.70 -14.02
CA ASP A 405 -10.38 2.69 -14.46
C ASP A 405 -9.49 3.26 -15.58
N LEU A 406 -8.18 3.26 -15.34
CA LEU A 406 -7.15 3.74 -16.26
C LEU A 406 -6.75 2.63 -17.27
N GLU A 407 -7.73 1.89 -17.82
CA GLU A 407 -7.46 0.72 -18.67
C GLU A 407 -6.76 1.05 -20.01
N ASP A 408 -6.80 2.32 -20.45
CA ASP A 408 -6.21 2.78 -21.71
C ASP A 408 -4.66 2.87 -21.63
N PRO A 409 -3.89 2.03 -22.33
CA PRO A 409 -2.43 2.06 -22.29
C PRO A 409 -1.83 3.36 -22.83
N ALA A 410 -2.57 4.13 -23.66
CA ALA A 410 -2.12 5.44 -24.13
C ALA A 410 -2.14 6.52 -23.02
N VAL A 411 -2.70 6.22 -21.85
CA VAL A 411 -2.64 7.06 -20.63
C VAL A 411 -1.43 6.74 -19.77
N ALA A 412 -0.88 5.53 -19.87
CA ALA A 412 0.00 4.92 -18.87
C ALA A 412 1.46 4.75 -19.35
N SER A 413 1.99 5.74 -20.07
CA SER A 413 3.43 5.83 -20.34
C SER A 413 4.11 6.69 -19.29
N ASP A 414 4.94 6.08 -18.43
CA ASP A 414 5.77 6.81 -17.46
C ASP A 414 6.76 7.77 -18.16
N ASP A 415 7.13 7.46 -19.42
CA ASP A 415 7.96 8.32 -20.28
C ASP A 415 7.26 9.63 -20.68
N GLN A 416 5.95 9.79 -20.46
CA GLN A 416 5.23 11.04 -20.71
C GLN A 416 5.55 12.04 -19.60
N PRO A 417 6.20 13.19 -19.89
CA PRO A 417 6.48 14.20 -18.87
C PRO A 417 5.18 14.76 -18.29
N ALA A 418 5.17 14.93 -16.98
CA ALA A 418 4.03 15.53 -16.29
C ALA A 418 3.84 17.00 -16.74
N PRO A 419 2.62 17.41 -17.14
CA PRO A 419 2.41 18.74 -17.71
C PRO A 419 2.59 19.89 -16.70
N TYR A 420 2.18 19.68 -15.44
CA TYR A 420 2.11 20.68 -14.38
C TYR A 420 2.96 20.27 -13.15
N PRO A 421 4.30 20.24 -13.28
CA PRO A 421 5.18 19.68 -12.26
C PRO A 421 5.25 20.50 -10.96
N LEU A 422 4.83 21.77 -10.99
CA LEU A 422 4.73 22.67 -9.82
C LEU A 422 3.31 22.75 -9.21
N LEU A 423 2.48 21.72 -9.40
CA LEU A 423 1.21 21.54 -8.71
C LEU A 423 1.44 21.12 -7.24
N VAL A 424 0.99 21.92 -6.28
CA VAL A 424 1.23 21.71 -4.83
C VAL A 424 -0.01 21.99 -3.99
N THR A 425 -0.21 21.21 -2.92
CA THR A 425 -1.33 21.38 -1.98
C THR A 425 -1.20 22.67 -1.18
N VAL A 426 -2.32 23.36 -1.00
CA VAL A 426 -2.40 24.60 -0.20
C VAL A 426 -3.34 24.51 1.01
N GLY A 427 -4.32 23.60 1.00
CA GLY A 427 -5.22 23.42 2.13
C GLY A 427 -6.38 22.47 1.91
N GLU A 428 -7.24 22.36 2.92
CA GLU A 428 -8.47 21.56 2.95
C GLU A 428 -9.69 22.46 3.20
N GLY A 429 -10.78 22.25 2.45
CA GLY A 429 -12.05 22.94 2.64
C GLY A 429 -12.87 22.42 3.82
N ASP A 430 -13.91 23.15 4.23
CA ASP A 430 -14.81 22.72 5.33
C ASP A 430 -15.71 21.52 4.97
N ASP A 431 -15.68 21.09 3.70
CA ASP A 431 -16.25 19.86 3.14
C ASP A 431 -15.28 18.65 3.19
N GLY A 432 -14.00 18.92 3.44
CA GLY A 432 -12.90 17.96 3.37
C GLY A 432 -12.43 17.67 1.95
N HIS A 433 -12.53 18.64 1.04
CA HIS A 433 -11.87 18.61 -0.28
C HIS A 433 -10.47 19.24 -0.18
N VAL A 434 -9.48 18.61 -0.81
CA VAL A 434 -8.08 19.05 -0.74
C VAL A 434 -7.72 19.85 -1.99
N TRP A 435 -7.20 21.06 -1.81
CA TRP A 435 -6.93 22.01 -2.90
C TRP A 435 -5.44 22.10 -3.19
N LEU A 436 -5.08 21.97 -4.47
CA LEU A 436 -3.74 22.19 -5.00
C LEU A 436 -3.74 23.40 -5.94
N LEU A 437 -2.68 24.21 -5.92
CA LEU A 437 -2.46 25.30 -6.87
C LEU A 437 -1.29 24.94 -7.81
N ASN A 438 -1.40 25.31 -9.08
CA ASN A 438 -0.30 25.24 -10.02
C ASN A 438 0.56 26.50 -9.91
N CYS A 439 1.71 26.41 -9.24
CA CYS A 439 2.60 27.54 -9.09
C CYS A 439 3.20 28.03 -10.42
N GLU A 440 3.28 27.19 -11.45
CA GLU A 440 3.82 27.57 -12.78
C GLU A 440 2.85 28.48 -13.56
N GLU A 441 1.54 28.24 -13.46
CA GLU A 441 0.49 29.08 -14.06
C GLU A 441 0.36 30.42 -13.33
N ILE A 442 0.45 30.41 -11.99
CA ILE A 442 0.32 31.61 -11.16
C ILE A 442 1.60 32.48 -11.21
N ALA A 443 2.76 31.84 -11.38
CA ALA A 443 4.13 32.36 -11.51
C ALA A 443 4.67 33.26 -10.37
N ALA A 444 3.87 34.16 -9.79
CA ALA A 444 4.26 35.04 -8.68
C ALA A 444 3.26 34.93 -7.52
N ILE A 445 3.73 34.38 -6.39
CA ILE A 445 2.96 34.15 -5.17
C ILE A 445 3.59 34.92 -4.01
N THR A 446 2.77 35.64 -3.25
CA THR A 446 3.20 36.36 -2.03
C THR A 446 2.55 35.74 -0.80
N LEU A 447 3.37 35.24 0.13
CA LEU A 447 2.91 34.71 1.41
C LEU A 447 2.89 35.84 2.45
N THR A 448 1.71 36.17 2.93
CA THR A 448 1.51 37.13 4.04
C THR A 448 0.92 36.39 5.24
N GLY A 449 1.20 36.85 6.47
CA GLY A 449 0.75 36.16 7.66
C GLY A 449 1.64 36.38 8.88
N SER A 450 1.62 35.40 9.79
CA SER A 450 2.60 35.31 10.88
C SER A 450 3.70 34.30 10.55
N SER A 451 4.93 34.55 11.03
CA SER A 451 6.14 33.86 10.56
C SER A 451 6.10 32.32 10.69
N ALA A 452 5.46 31.77 11.74
CA ALA A 452 5.40 30.31 11.92
C ALA A 452 4.54 29.60 10.84
N PRO A 453 3.22 29.88 10.69
CA PRO A 453 2.43 29.35 9.57
C PRO A 453 3.07 29.52 8.18
N VAL A 454 3.74 30.66 7.94
CA VAL A 454 4.43 30.93 6.66
C VAL A 454 5.65 30.02 6.46
N GLN A 455 6.43 29.76 7.50
CA GLN A 455 7.54 28.79 7.44
C GLN A 455 7.05 27.33 7.36
N ASP A 456 6.00 26.99 8.10
CA ASP A 456 5.44 25.65 8.12
C ASP A 456 4.83 25.31 6.75
N PHE A 457 4.09 26.24 6.13
CA PHE A 457 3.61 26.13 4.75
C PHE A 457 4.76 25.99 3.73
N ALA A 458 5.80 26.81 3.83
CA ALA A 458 6.94 26.74 2.91
C ALA A 458 7.71 25.41 3.01
N ARG A 459 7.86 24.83 4.22
CA ARG A 459 8.40 23.48 4.40
C ARG A 459 7.51 22.42 3.77
N TYR A 460 6.19 22.55 3.90
CA TYR A 460 5.25 21.62 3.29
C TYR A 460 5.40 21.64 1.76
N VAL A 461 5.35 22.81 1.12
CA VAL A 461 5.49 22.96 -0.35
C VAL A 461 6.82 22.37 -0.85
N ALA A 462 7.93 22.64 -0.17
CA ALA A 462 9.23 22.08 -0.52
C ALA A 462 9.29 20.55 -0.33
N ALA A 463 8.72 20.02 0.75
CA ALA A 463 8.66 18.58 1.00
C ALA A 463 7.76 17.83 0.01
N GLU A 464 6.69 18.46 -0.46
CA GLU A 464 5.77 17.86 -1.43
C GLU A 464 6.41 17.77 -2.82
N LEU A 465 7.05 18.84 -3.30
CA LEU A 465 7.80 18.82 -4.58
C LEU A 465 9.01 17.86 -4.57
N ALA A 466 9.63 17.64 -3.41
CA ALA A 466 10.69 16.67 -3.22
C ALA A 466 10.24 15.21 -3.49
N LEU A 467 8.96 14.90 -3.24
CA LEU A 467 8.44 13.53 -3.18
C LEU A 467 7.34 13.23 -4.22
N ASN A 468 6.66 14.26 -4.75
CA ASN A 468 5.58 14.13 -5.73
C ASN A 468 6.03 13.43 -7.02
N PRO A 469 5.21 12.50 -7.56
CA PRO A 469 5.45 11.85 -8.85
C PRO A 469 5.53 12.84 -10.03
N TRP A 470 4.59 13.78 -10.13
CA TRP A 470 4.56 14.78 -11.22
C TRP A 470 5.70 15.80 -11.15
N SER A 471 6.31 16.02 -9.99
CA SER A 471 7.42 16.97 -9.80
C SER A 471 8.80 16.42 -10.22
N ALA A 472 8.82 15.41 -11.09
CA ALA A 472 10.05 14.93 -11.72
C ALA A 472 10.70 16.03 -12.59
N GLY A 473 12.01 16.21 -12.46
CA GLY A 473 12.75 17.29 -13.16
C GLY A 473 12.56 18.70 -12.58
N VAL A 474 11.93 18.85 -11.42
CA VAL A 474 11.80 20.15 -10.73
C VAL A 474 13.08 20.49 -9.95
N THR A 475 13.55 21.73 -10.07
CA THR A 475 14.47 22.36 -9.10
C THR A 475 13.70 23.30 -8.16
N VAL A 476 13.90 23.16 -6.84
CA VAL A 476 13.38 24.07 -5.82
C VAL A 476 14.55 24.71 -5.07
N ASP A 477 14.66 26.03 -5.14
CA ASP A 477 15.63 26.80 -4.35
C ASP A 477 14.97 27.37 -3.10
N CYS A 478 15.35 26.82 -1.95
CA CYS A 478 14.91 27.22 -0.62
C CYS A 478 15.89 28.27 -0.05
N VAL A 479 15.54 29.56 -0.11
CA VAL A 479 16.42 30.66 0.28
C VAL A 479 16.02 31.24 1.65
N GLY A 480 16.84 31.00 2.67
CA GLY A 480 16.59 31.48 4.04
C GLY A 480 15.32 30.90 4.70
N ILE A 481 14.80 29.81 4.15
CA ILE A 481 13.59 29.09 4.57
C ILE A 481 13.72 27.61 4.21
N ALA A 482 12.96 26.74 4.87
CA ALA A 482 12.84 25.32 4.53
C ALA A 482 14.16 24.52 4.45
N GLU A 483 15.18 24.93 5.21
CA GLU A 483 16.45 24.20 5.40
C GLU A 483 16.20 22.74 5.81
N GLU A 484 15.20 22.51 6.66
CA GLU A 484 14.95 21.21 7.29
C GLU A 484 14.54 20.09 6.33
N VAL A 485 14.18 20.42 5.08
CA VAL A 485 13.74 19.43 4.07
C VAL A 485 14.79 19.13 2.99
N GLY A 486 15.96 19.78 3.02
CA GLY A 486 16.98 19.65 1.96
C GLY A 486 17.44 18.22 1.70
N SER A 487 17.50 17.36 2.73
CA SER A 487 17.86 15.95 2.60
C SER A 487 16.68 14.99 2.40
N LEU A 488 15.49 15.47 2.01
CA LEU A 488 14.44 14.61 1.45
C LEU A 488 14.82 14.13 0.04
N ASN A 489 15.32 15.05 -0.78
CA ASN A 489 15.68 14.84 -2.16
C ASN A 489 16.71 15.91 -2.58
N PRO A 490 18.01 15.70 -2.36
CA PRO A 490 19.05 16.71 -2.60
C PRO A 490 19.29 17.03 -4.08
N GLU A 491 18.76 16.22 -5.01
CA GLU A 491 18.79 16.52 -6.44
C GLU A 491 17.77 17.60 -6.82
N ARG A 492 16.60 17.58 -6.18
CA ARG A 492 15.51 18.56 -6.42
C ARG A 492 15.60 19.78 -5.51
N ILE A 493 15.93 19.61 -4.23
CA ILE A 493 15.87 20.66 -3.21
C ILE A 493 17.25 21.24 -2.90
N ARG A 494 17.43 22.53 -3.16
CA ARG A 494 18.68 23.27 -2.93
C ARG A 494 18.47 24.34 -1.86
N TYR A 495 19.16 24.25 -0.72
CA TYR A 495 19.10 25.29 0.32
C TYR A 495 20.20 26.33 0.14
N HIS A 496 19.85 27.61 0.29
CA HIS A 496 20.77 28.75 0.19
C HIS A 496 20.59 29.73 1.36
N GLU A 497 21.70 30.23 1.93
CA GLU A 497 21.67 31.29 2.93
C GLU A 497 21.42 32.70 2.33
N SER A 498 21.61 32.86 1.02
CA SER A 498 21.58 34.14 0.29
C SER A 498 20.85 33.97 -1.05
N SER A 499 20.09 34.98 -1.47
CA SER A 499 19.33 34.96 -2.73
C SER A 499 20.19 35.26 -3.95
N ALA A 500 21.32 35.96 -3.79
CA ALA A 500 22.09 36.49 -4.92
C ALA A 500 22.60 35.43 -5.92
N GLY A 501 22.89 34.20 -5.44
CA GLY A 501 23.26 33.07 -6.31
C GLY A 501 22.05 32.48 -7.04
N ALA A 502 21.09 31.94 -6.29
CA ALA A 502 19.90 31.27 -6.82
C ALA A 502 19.05 32.17 -7.72
N ALA A 503 18.93 33.46 -7.39
CA ALA A 503 18.20 34.43 -8.21
C ALA A 503 18.90 34.73 -9.54
N ALA A 504 20.22 34.83 -9.56
CA ALA A 504 20.98 35.05 -10.80
C ALA A 504 20.95 33.81 -11.70
N GLU A 505 20.95 32.60 -11.12
CA GLU A 505 20.76 31.33 -11.83
C GLU A 505 19.34 31.26 -12.43
N ALA A 506 18.30 31.48 -11.63
CA ALA A 506 16.91 31.47 -12.10
C ALA A 506 16.60 32.54 -13.17
N VAL A 507 17.24 33.72 -13.11
CA VAL A 507 17.15 34.75 -14.17
C VAL A 507 17.82 34.28 -15.47
N ALA A 508 18.93 33.55 -15.40
CA ALA A 508 19.57 32.98 -16.59
C ALA A 508 18.69 31.88 -17.22
N ASP A 509 18.24 30.92 -16.40
CA ASP A 509 17.35 29.82 -16.81
C ASP A 509 16.07 30.34 -17.46
N ALA A 510 15.38 31.31 -16.84
CA ALA A 510 14.15 31.88 -17.37
C ALA A 510 14.37 32.58 -18.72
N VAL A 511 15.51 33.27 -18.89
CA VAL A 511 15.87 33.94 -20.16
C VAL A 511 16.25 32.93 -21.25
N GLU A 512 16.85 31.80 -20.90
CA GLU A 512 17.12 30.70 -21.85
C GLU A 512 15.81 29.99 -22.24
N MET A 513 14.96 29.68 -21.27
CA MET A 513 13.65 29.05 -21.48
C MET A 513 12.73 29.92 -22.36
N ILE A 514 12.70 31.24 -22.15
CA ILE A 514 11.98 32.19 -23.03
C ILE A 514 12.52 32.11 -24.47
N GLN A 515 13.84 32.12 -24.67
CA GLN A 515 14.44 32.05 -26.01
C GLN A 515 14.14 30.73 -26.72
N ARG A 516 14.11 29.62 -25.98
CA ARG A 516 13.78 28.29 -26.49
C ARG A 516 12.28 28.19 -26.83
N ALA A 517 11.40 28.69 -25.96
CA ALA A 517 9.95 28.79 -26.19
C ALA A 517 9.60 29.67 -27.41
N ASP A 518 10.24 30.84 -27.56
CA ASP A 518 10.06 31.72 -28.72
C ASP A 518 10.61 31.11 -30.02
N SER A 519 11.71 30.34 -29.94
CA SER A 519 12.29 29.63 -31.10
C SER A 519 11.43 28.46 -31.56
N ALA A 520 10.82 27.72 -30.63
CA ALA A 520 9.90 26.61 -30.91
C ALA A 520 8.47 27.09 -31.23
N GLY A 521 8.12 28.33 -30.86
CA GLY A 521 6.80 28.92 -31.10
C GLY A 521 5.69 28.37 -30.19
N VAL A 522 6.04 27.92 -28.99
CA VAL A 522 5.14 27.22 -28.04
C VAL A 522 5.36 27.69 -26.60
N GLU A 523 4.38 27.44 -25.75
CA GLU A 523 4.49 27.59 -24.28
C GLU A 523 5.19 26.36 -23.67
N VAL A 524 5.89 26.56 -22.56
CA VAL A 524 6.73 25.55 -21.89
C VAL A 524 5.94 24.29 -21.54
N ALA A 525 4.72 24.41 -21.02
CA ALA A 525 3.90 23.27 -20.68
C ALA A 525 3.53 22.43 -21.92
N LYS A 526 3.20 23.07 -23.06
CA LYS A 526 2.98 22.36 -24.34
C LYS A 526 4.26 21.71 -24.85
N ALA A 527 5.38 22.41 -24.77
CA ALA A 527 6.67 21.93 -25.22
C ALA A 527 7.14 20.69 -24.43
N ARG A 528 6.95 20.72 -23.10
CA ARG A 528 7.14 19.62 -22.15
C ARG A 528 6.25 18.42 -22.48
N ALA A 529 4.95 18.64 -22.73
CA ALA A 529 4.02 17.57 -23.11
C ALA A 529 4.39 16.92 -24.44
N GLY A 530 4.70 17.73 -25.46
CA GLY A 530 5.03 17.29 -26.81
C GLY A 530 6.47 16.83 -27.05
N LYS A 531 7.32 16.78 -26.00
CA LYS A 531 8.77 16.50 -26.09
C LYS A 531 9.45 17.32 -27.20
N ALA A 532 9.17 18.62 -27.22
CA ALA A 532 9.74 19.51 -28.22
C ALA A 532 11.28 19.52 -28.16
N ASP A 533 11.89 19.74 -29.32
CA ASP A 533 13.36 19.83 -29.56
C ASP A 533 14.25 18.74 -28.91
N ASP A 534 13.68 17.55 -28.64
CA ASP A 534 14.33 16.35 -28.10
C ASP A 534 15.05 16.52 -26.74
N ASP A 535 14.84 17.64 -26.04
CA ASP A 535 15.54 18.02 -24.81
C ASP A 535 14.56 18.47 -23.69
N VAL A 536 15.01 18.48 -22.43
CA VAL A 536 14.14 18.61 -21.26
C VAL A 536 13.61 20.03 -21.07
N TRP A 537 12.29 20.16 -20.90
CA TRP A 537 11.59 21.39 -20.56
C TRP A 537 11.29 21.42 -19.05
N ALA A 538 12.32 21.66 -18.25
CA ALA A 538 12.28 21.60 -16.79
C ALA A 538 11.36 22.68 -16.16
N ALA A 539 11.22 22.65 -14.82
CA ALA A 539 10.52 23.69 -14.07
C ALA A 539 11.31 24.08 -12.81
N ARG A 540 11.23 25.36 -12.42
CA ARG A 540 11.97 25.93 -11.27
C ARG A 540 11.06 26.68 -10.32
N LEU A 541 11.27 26.51 -9.02
CA LEU A 541 10.57 27.25 -7.96
C LEU A 541 11.56 27.92 -7.00
N LEU A 542 11.47 29.24 -6.83
CA LEU A 542 12.19 29.97 -5.79
C LEU A 542 11.28 30.20 -4.57
N LEU A 543 11.63 29.59 -3.43
CA LEU A 543 10.99 29.83 -2.13
C LEU A 543 11.86 30.81 -1.33
N LEU A 544 11.37 32.04 -1.12
CA LEU A 544 12.16 33.16 -0.59
C LEU A 544 11.64 33.65 0.76
N ASN A 545 12.55 33.96 1.69
CA ASN A 545 12.27 34.63 2.97
C ASN A 545 13.01 35.96 3.06
N GLY A 546 12.45 36.97 2.41
CA GLY A 546 13.16 38.18 2.02
C GLY A 546 14.17 37.95 0.88
N SER A 547 14.94 38.99 0.55
CA SER A 547 16.03 38.93 -0.42
C SER A 547 17.11 39.94 -0.08
N ASP A 548 18.37 39.55 -0.27
CA ASP A 548 19.57 40.37 -0.14
C ASP A 548 20.10 40.92 -1.49
N ASP A 549 19.62 40.40 -2.63
CA ASP A 549 19.66 41.10 -3.92
C ASP A 549 18.26 41.25 -4.53
N PRO A 550 17.48 42.27 -4.09
CA PRO A 550 16.15 42.53 -4.64
C PRO A 550 16.12 42.73 -6.15
N LYS A 551 17.21 43.15 -6.80
CA LYS A 551 17.19 43.44 -8.24
C LYS A 551 17.04 42.19 -9.10
N ALA A 552 17.68 41.10 -8.70
CA ALA A 552 17.54 39.82 -9.39
C ALA A 552 16.12 39.27 -9.23
N ILE A 553 15.49 39.50 -8.07
CA ILE A 553 14.09 39.13 -7.80
C ILE A 553 13.11 40.03 -8.55
N ASP A 554 13.31 41.35 -8.55
CA ASP A 554 12.53 42.32 -9.33
C ASP A 554 12.60 41.99 -10.82
N GLN A 555 13.79 41.65 -11.34
CA GLN A 555 13.98 41.23 -12.74
C GLN A 555 13.31 39.88 -13.03
N LEU A 556 13.34 38.91 -12.12
CA LEU A 556 12.68 37.62 -12.32
C LEU A 556 11.15 37.78 -12.29
N LEU A 557 10.62 38.64 -11.41
CA LEU A 557 9.22 39.04 -11.38
C LEU A 557 8.79 39.75 -12.68
N GLU A 558 9.63 40.65 -13.21
CA GLU A 558 9.39 41.30 -14.50
C GLU A 558 9.38 40.28 -15.67
N LEU A 559 10.28 39.29 -15.66
CA LEU A 559 10.35 38.25 -16.68
C LEU A 559 9.12 37.34 -16.68
N VAL A 560 8.66 36.87 -15.52
CA VAL A 560 7.48 35.99 -15.46
C VAL A 560 6.19 36.72 -15.82
N ASP A 561 6.08 38.01 -15.52
CA ASP A 561 4.95 38.87 -15.87
C ASP A 561 4.89 39.18 -17.38
N GLN A 562 6.04 39.49 -18.00
CA GLN A 562 6.11 39.82 -19.43
C GLN A 562 6.06 38.58 -20.34
N HIS A 563 6.39 37.39 -19.82
CA HIS A 563 6.48 36.14 -20.58
C HIS A 563 5.67 34.99 -19.94
N PRO A 564 4.34 35.14 -19.76
CA PRO A 564 3.48 34.09 -19.20
C PRO A 564 3.58 32.79 -20.01
N GLY A 565 3.62 31.65 -19.32
CA GLY A 565 3.75 30.32 -19.93
C GLY A 565 5.11 30.03 -20.60
N LYS A 566 6.10 30.93 -20.52
CA LYS A 566 7.39 30.79 -21.25
C LYS A 566 8.65 30.71 -20.39
N THR A 567 8.56 30.96 -19.08
CA THR A 567 9.73 30.97 -18.18
C THR A 567 10.04 29.61 -17.53
N GLY A 568 9.06 28.70 -17.47
CA GLY A 568 9.15 27.48 -16.65
C GLY A 568 9.39 27.75 -15.15
N THR A 569 9.22 28.99 -14.69
CA THR A 569 9.74 29.47 -13.41
C THR A 569 8.66 30.14 -12.59
N ALA A 570 8.58 29.76 -11.31
CA ALA A 570 7.67 30.33 -10.32
C ALA A 570 8.43 30.87 -9.09
N ILE A 571 7.85 31.87 -8.44
CA ILE A 571 8.45 32.61 -7.31
C ILE A 571 7.43 32.69 -6.16
N VAL A 572 7.83 32.28 -4.96
CA VAL A 572 7.03 32.37 -3.73
C VAL A 572 7.80 33.24 -2.74
N VAL A 573 7.33 34.47 -2.53
CA VAL A 573 7.97 35.45 -1.63
C VAL A 573 7.23 35.51 -0.30
N SER A 574 7.89 35.08 0.77
CA SER A 574 7.40 35.33 2.13
C SER A 574 7.92 36.66 2.68
N ASN A 575 7.03 37.39 3.38
CA ASN A 575 7.30 38.70 3.99
C ASN A 575 7.67 39.83 2.99
N GLY A 576 7.48 39.63 1.69
CA GLY A 576 7.70 40.63 0.64
C GLY A 576 6.55 41.63 0.45
N GLN A 577 6.73 42.57 -0.47
CA GLN A 577 5.60 43.29 -1.07
C GLN A 577 4.90 42.36 -2.07
N ALA A 578 3.58 42.50 -2.23
CA ALA A 578 2.84 41.79 -3.27
C ALA A 578 3.29 42.26 -4.65
N ALA A 579 3.57 41.32 -5.56
CA ALA A 579 3.81 41.61 -6.97
C ALA A 579 2.53 42.16 -7.62
N GLU A 580 2.64 43.16 -8.51
CA GLU A 580 1.47 43.93 -8.98
C GLU A 580 0.41 43.07 -9.69
N ASN A 581 0.82 42.01 -10.39
CA ASN A 581 -0.05 41.03 -11.05
C ASN A 581 -0.04 39.63 -10.38
N GLY A 582 0.59 39.49 -9.21
CA GLY A 582 0.74 38.20 -8.51
C GLY A 582 -0.42 37.84 -7.58
N THR A 583 -0.49 36.57 -7.17
CA THR A 583 -1.45 36.10 -6.15
C THR A 583 -0.91 36.32 -4.73
N THR A 584 -1.77 36.78 -3.82
CA THR A 584 -1.48 36.81 -2.38
C THR A 584 -2.20 35.67 -1.67
N LEU A 585 -1.47 34.93 -0.84
CA LEU A 585 -1.99 33.93 0.09
C LEU A 585 -1.84 34.47 1.52
N GLU A 586 -2.95 34.59 2.25
CA GLU A 586 -3.00 35.08 3.62
C GLU A 586 -3.04 33.89 4.62
N LEU A 587 -1.89 33.59 5.23
CA LEU A 587 -1.73 32.56 6.27
C LEU A 587 -2.01 33.16 7.65
N ALA A 588 -3.27 33.05 8.06
CA ALA A 588 -3.78 33.67 9.27
C ALA A 588 -3.46 32.86 10.55
N GLY A 589 -3.43 33.55 11.69
CA GLY A 589 -3.11 32.96 12.99
C GLY A 589 -4.19 32.05 13.60
N ASP A 590 -5.26 31.79 12.85
CA ASP A 590 -6.27 30.75 13.11
C ASP A 590 -5.92 29.40 12.45
N GLY A 591 -4.84 29.34 11.66
CA GLY A 591 -4.44 28.16 10.89
C GLY A 591 -5.09 28.08 9.49
N ARG A 592 -5.75 29.16 9.02
CA ARG A 592 -6.36 29.19 7.69
C ARG A 592 -5.51 29.91 6.66
N LEU A 593 -5.56 29.41 5.42
CA LEU A 593 -5.06 30.07 4.22
C LEU A 593 -6.24 30.71 3.49
N ARG A 594 -6.13 32.01 3.18
CA ARG A 594 -7.12 32.72 2.36
C ARG A 594 -6.49 33.19 1.06
N MET A 595 -7.20 33.00 -0.06
CA MET A 595 -6.82 33.49 -1.39
C MET A 595 -7.96 34.38 -1.92
N PRO A 596 -7.97 35.69 -1.61
CA PRO A 596 -9.09 36.58 -1.95
C PRO A 596 -9.39 36.70 -3.45
N SER A 597 -8.42 36.42 -4.32
CA SER A 597 -8.58 36.41 -5.78
C SER A 597 -9.44 35.24 -6.30
N ALA A 598 -9.39 34.08 -5.63
CA ALA A 598 -10.22 32.90 -5.95
C ALA A 598 -11.40 32.70 -4.99
N GLY A 599 -11.45 33.45 -3.88
CA GLY A 599 -12.48 33.31 -2.85
C GLY A 599 -12.30 32.12 -1.89
N LEU A 600 -11.12 31.46 -1.92
CA LEU A 600 -10.81 30.31 -1.07
C LEU A 600 -10.49 30.76 0.37
N ASP A 601 -10.99 30.02 1.36
CA ASP A 601 -10.68 30.14 2.79
C ASP A 601 -10.61 28.73 3.38
N LEU A 602 -9.39 28.18 3.45
CA LEU A 602 -9.07 26.76 3.67
C LEU A 602 -8.35 26.57 5.00
N MET A 603 -8.41 25.37 5.59
CA MET A 603 -7.41 24.95 6.58
C MET A 603 -6.05 24.78 5.88
N ALA A 604 -5.04 25.54 6.28
CA ALA A 604 -3.74 25.54 5.61
C ALA A 604 -2.99 24.23 5.82
N VAL A 605 -2.30 23.73 4.79
CA VAL A 605 -1.23 22.74 5.00
C VAL A 605 -0.01 23.41 5.62
N GLY A 606 0.76 22.64 6.38
CA GLY A 606 1.99 23.11 7.00
C GLY A 606 2.74 21.97 7.67
N LEU A 607 4.06 21.99 7.56
CA LEU A 607 4.96 20.99 8.12
C LEU A 607 5.89 21.68 9.12
N THR A 608 5.74 21.35 10.41
CA THR A 608 6.55 21.99 11.46
C THR A 608 8.04 21.64 11.29
N SER A 609 8.91 22.46 11.89
CA SER A 609 10.35 22.23 11.93
C SER A 609 10.76 20.85 12.48
N GLU A 610 9.94 20.22 13.32
CA GLU A 610 10.17 18.86 13.84
C GLU A 610 9.71 17.78 12.86
N GLU A 611 8.49 17.89 12.34
CA GLU A 611 7.94 16.96 11.33
C GLU A 611 8.79 16.94 10.05
N ALA A 612 9.27 18.11 9.60
CA ALA A 612 10.13 18.26 8.44
C ALA A 612 11.47 17.50 8.61
N ARG A 613 12.16 17.68 9.75
CA ARG A 613 13.38 16.92 10.06
C ARG A 613 13.10 15.43 10.22
N GLY A 614 11.95 15.05 10.78
CA GLY A 614 11.53 13.67 10.89
C GLY A 614 11.38 12.99 9.52
N CYS A 615 10.74 13.68 8.57
CA CYS A 615 10.64 13.21 7.18
C CYS A 615 12.03 13.13 6.53
N ALA A 616 12.83 14.20 6.61
CA ALA A 616 14.18 14.26 6.04
C ALA A 616 15.10 13.15 6.57
N ALA A 617 15.03 12.82 7.86
CA ALA A 617 15.79 11.74 8.47
C ALA A 617 15.30 10.34 8.07
N LEU A 618 13.98 10.11 7.99
CA LEU A 618 13.42 8.84 7.49
C LEU A 618 13.85 8.58 6.04
N PHE A 619 13.81 9.62 5.20
CA PHE A 619 14.16 9.51 3.79
C PHE A 619 15.66 9.30 3.56
N ALA A 620 16.53 10.02 4.28
CA ALA A 620 17.97 9.77 4.25
C ALA A 620 18.34 8.35 4.73
N GLN A 621 17.69 7.84 5.79
CA GLN A 621 17.87 6.44 6.25
C GLN A 621 17.41 5.39 5.22
N SER A 622 16.56 5.77 4.27
CA SER A 622 16.08 4.89 3.19
C SER A 622 16.90 4.98 1.89
N GLU A 623 17.76 5.99 1.72
CA GLU A 623 18.72 6.07 0.61
C GLU A 623 19.93 5.14 0.83
N THR A 624 20.32 4.91 2.09
CA THR A 624 21.39 3.96 2.44
C THR A 624 21.00 2.54 2.05
N LEU A 625 21.75 1.94 1.10
CA LEU A 625 21.52 0.57 0.62
C LEU A 625 22.19 -0.52 1.50
N ASP A 626 22.90 -0.13 2.57
CA ASP A 626 23.54 -1.08 3.49
C ASP A 626 22.52 -2.02 4.16
N ASP A 627 22.79 -3.32 4.05
CA ASP A 627 22.09 -4.35 4.82
C ASP A 627 22.69 -4.55 6.21
N VAL A 628 21.86 -5.03 7.15
CA VAL A 628 22.24 -5.30 8.55
C VAL A 628 22.03 -6.78 8.90
N GLU A 629 22.61 -7.21 10.01
CA GLU A 629 22.34 -8.54 10.56
C GLU A 629 20.87 -8.66 10.96
N ILE A 630 20.28 -9.83 10.73
CA ILE A 630 18.93 -10.12 11.24
C ILE A 630 19.05 -10.27 12.76
N PRO A 631 18.30 -9.49 13.55
CA PRO A 631 18.48 -9.44 15.00
C PRO A 631 18.22 -10.80 15.65
N SER A 632 18.79 -10.99 16.84
CA SER A 632 18.63 -12.20 17.65
C SER A 632 18.06 -11.85 19.02
N ASP A 633 17.14 -12.68 19.54
CA ASP A 633 16.62 -12.49 20.89
C ASP A 633 17.68 -12.91 21.93
N GLU A 634 18.39 -11.94 22.48
CA GLU A 634 19.39 -12.13 23.55
C GLU A 634 18.77 -12.50 24.91
N GLN A 635 17.43 -12.52 25.04
CA GLN A 635 16.73 -13.05 26.23
C GLN A 635 16.33 -14.52 26.06
N ALA A 636 16.36 -15.07 24.85
CA ALA A 636 16.04 -16.47 24.57
C ALA A 636 17.21 -17.39 24.98
N THR A 637 17.23 -17.86 26.23
CA THR A 637 18.26 -18.77 26.75
C THR A 637 17.88 -20.26 26.68
N GLU A 638 16.62 -20.58 26.35
CA GLU A 638 16.08 -21.95 26.34
C GLU A 638 15.20 -22.19 25.09
N GLY A 639 15.05 -23.46 24.69
CA GLY A 639 14.32 -23.87 23.48
C GLY A 639 15.03 -23.47 22.18
N TRP A 640 14.45 -23.82 21.03
CA TRP A 640 15.08 -23.58 19.72
C TRP A 640 15.47 -22.10 19.45
N ARG A 641 14.76 -21.12 20.02
CA ARG A 641 15.04 -19.69 19.82
C ARG A 641 16.41 -19.26 20.35
N SER A 642 17.02 -19.99 21.29
CA SER A 642 18.39 -19.72 21.75
C SER A 642 19.46 -20.07 20.71
N PHE A 643 19.10 -20.89 19.71
CA PHE A 643 19.97 -21.26 18.60
C PHE A 643 19.81 -20.37 17.37
N THR A 644 18.73 -19.58 17.27
CA THR A 644 18.35 -18.85 16.04
C THR A 644 18.31 -17.34 16.17
N ASN A 645 18.40 -16.64 15.04
CA ASN A 645 17.98 -15.24 14.89
C ASN A 645 16.46 -15.11 14.62
N GLU A 646 15.97 -13.89 14.37
CA GLU A 646 14.55 -13.61 14.10
C GLU A 646 14.03 -14.08 12.73
N ALA A 647 14.91 -14.50 11.82
CA ALA A 647 14.56 -15.22 10.59
C ALA A 647 14.53 -16.74 10.77
N GLY A 648 14.88 -17.26 11.95
CA GLY A 648 15.00 -18.71 12.20
C GLY A 648 16.28 -19.34 11.65
N ALA A 649 17.24 -18.54 11.18
CA ALA A 649 18.56 -19.02 10.80
C ALA A 649 19.43 -19.24 12.05
N LEU A 650 20.35 -20.19 12.03
CA LEU A 650 21.26 -20.45 13.15
C LEU A 650 22.18 -19.24 13.43
N ARG A 651 22.35 -18.87 14.71
CA ARG A 651 23.26 -17.76 15.10
C ARG A 651 24.71 -18.15 14.78
N PRO A 652 25.58 -17.24 14.31
CA PRO A 652 26.97 -17.58 13.92
C PRO A 652 27.82 -18.27 14.99
N GLN A 653 27.55 -18.02 16.29
CA GLN A 653 28.22 -18.70 17.40
C GLN A 653 27.91 -20.21 17.51
N HIS A 654 26.81 -20.64 16.88
CA HIS A 654 26.28 -22.01 16.86
C HIS A 654 26.55 -22.70 15.51
N ALA A 655 27.46 -22.17 14.69
CA ALA A 655 27.84 -22.80 13.43
C ALA A 655 29.32 -22.55 13.13
N LYS A 656 29.87 -23.26 12.15
CA LYS A 656 31.18 -22.94 11.56
C LYS A 656 30.99 -22.44 10.13
N PRO A 657 31.64 -21.34 9.72
CA PRO A 657 31.73 -20.99 8.31
C PRO A 657 32.28 -22.15 7.48
N ARG A 658 31.88 -22.26 6.22
CA ARG A 658 32.42 -23.28 5.30
C ARG A 658 33.90 -23.00 5.08
N GLU A 659 34.75 -23.98 5.40
CA GLU A 659 36.18 -23.93 5.06
C GLU A 659 36.32 -24.25 3.57
N GLY A 660 36.55 -23.23 2.75
CA GLY A 660 36.58 -23.37 1.28
C GLY A 660 37.74 -24.25 0.79
N GLY A 661 37.42 -25.30 0.04
CA GLY A 661 38.38 -26.25 -0.52
C GLY A 661 37.69 -27.37 -1.32
N ASP A 662 38.50 -28.29 -1.84
CA ASP A 662 38.07 -29.33 -2.80
C ASP A 662 37.33 -30.54 -2.16
N ASP A 663 36.89 -30.45 -0.90
CA ASP A 663 36.27 -31.55 -0.15
C ASP A 663 34.77 -31.29 0.13
N ARG A 664 34.02 -32.34 0.54
CA ARG A 664 32.60 -32.22 0.92
C ARG A 664 32.45 -31.41 2.21
N THR A 665 31.40 -30.60 2.28
CA THR A 665 31.07 -29.79 3.46
C THR A 665 30.20 -30.60 4.42
N ASP A 666 30.81 -31.62 5.05
CA ASP A 666 30.15 -32.51 6.01
C ASP A 666 29.46 -31.71 7.13
N GLY A 667 28.16 -31.98 7.35
CA GLY A 667 27.34 -31.29 8.34
C GLY A 667 26.72 -29.96 7.90
N SER A 668 26.86 -29.56 6.62
CA SER A 668 26.08 -28.47 6.03
C SER A 668 24.84 -28.97 5.30
N VAL A 669 23.78 -28.16 5.26
CA VAL A 669 22.57 -28.42 4.45
C VAL A 669 22.84 -28.42 2.93
N LEU A 670 23.94 -27.78 2.50
CA LEU A 670 24.49 -27.85 1.15
C LEU A 670 25.86 -28.54 1.21
N ASP A 671 25.87 -29.87 1.21
CA ASP A 671 27.05 -30.70 1.59
C ASP A 671 28.04 -31.02 0.46
N ALA A 672 27.72 -30.67 -0.79
CA ALA A 672 28.66 -30.75 -1.91
C ALA A 672 29.75 -29.67 -1.85
N GLN A 673 30.66 -29.68 -2.83
CA GLN A 673 31.72 -28.66 -2.97
C GLN A 673 31.12 -27.29 -3.33
N ASP A 674 31.70 -26.20 -2.82
CA ASP A 674 31.21 -24.84 -3.11
C ASP A 674 31.22 -24.54 -4.63
N ALA A 675 32.24 -25.02 -5.35
CA ALA A 675 32.35 -24.89 -6.80
C ALA A 675 31.22 -25.61 -7.57
N GLU A 676 30.67 -26.70 -7.04
CA GLU A 676 29.56 -27.44 -7.65
C GLU A 676 28.27 -26.59 -7.60
N TYR A 677 27.98 -25.98 -6.45
CA TYR A 677 26.83 -25.08 -6.29
C TYR A 677 26.99 -23.76 -7.05
N VAL A 678 28.18 -23.13 -7.03
CA VAL A 678 28.46 -21.88 -7.76
C VAL A 678 28.36 -22.07 -9.28
N HIS A 679 28.70 -23.26 -9.79
CA HIS A 679 28.51 -23.59 -11.21
C HIS A 679 27.06 -23.94 -11.56
N ALA A 680 26.32 -24.61 -10.66
CA ALA A 680 24.95 -25.06 -10.93
C ALA A 680 23.85 -24.02 -10.67
N ALA A 681 24.10 -23.00 -9.84
CA ALA A 681 23.07 -22.09 -9.34
C ALA A 681 23.53 -20.63 -9.22
N ALA A 682 22.58 -19.72 -9.03
CA ALA A 682 22.77 -18.26 -8.94
C ALA A 682 23.38 -17.78 -7.60
N THR A 683 24.46 -18.44 -7.18
CA THR A 683 25.03 -18.32 -5.83
C THR A 683 26.54 -18.06 -5.88
N THR A 684 27.09 -17.57 -4.76
CA THR A 684 28.52 -17.32 -4.56
C THR A 684 29.02 -18.09 -3.34
N GLU A 685 30.34 -18.32 -3.22
CA GLU A 685 30.92 -18.89 -2.00
C GLU A 685 30.51 -18.14 -0.73
N GLN A 686 30.32 -16.81 -0.81
CA GLN A 686 29.93 -16.01 0.34
C GLN A 686 28.46 -16.23 0.74
N ASP A 687 27.57 -16.45 -0.23
CA ASP A 687 26.18 -16.84 0.04
C ASP A 687 26.11 -18.20 0.71
N LEU A 688 26.88 -19.17 0.20
CA LEU A 688 27.00 -20.52 0.79
C LEU A 688 27.53 -20.44 2.23
N LYS A 689 28.57 -19.64 2.49
CA LYS A 689 29.16 -19.44 3.82
C LYS A 689 28.20 -18.76 4.80
N SER A 690 27.31 -17.89 4.31
CA SER A 690 26.29 -17.21 5.12
C SER A 690 25.05 -18.08 5.40
N LEU A 691 24.55 -18.82 4.41
CA LEU A 691 23.28 -19.56 4.51
C LEU A 691 23.44 -21.03 4.91
N ALA A 692 24.50 -21.70 4.46
CA ALA A 692 24.70 -23.12 4.62
C ALA A 692 26.04 -23.44 5.34
N PRO A 693 26.22 -22.96 6.59
CA PRO A 693 27.40 -23.26 7.38
C PRO A 693 27.48 -24.74 7.79
N GLN A 694 28.62 -25.17 8.35
CA GLN A 694 28.80 -26.50 8.92
C GLN A 694 28.24 -26.55 10.34
N VAL A 695 27.39 -27.54 10.65
CA VAL A 695 26.80 -27.76 11.98
C VAL A 695 27.34 -29.06 12.60
N PRO A 696 27.98 -29.01 13.79
CA PRO A 696 28.49 -30.20 14.45
C PRO A 696 27.39 -31.21 14.84
N PRO A 697 27.61 -32.54 14.73
CA PRO A 697 26.59 -33.55 15.04
C PRO A 697 26.04 -33.51 16.48
N GLN A 698 26.84 -33.03 17.44
CA GLN A 698 26.39 -32.82 18.83
C GLN A 698 25.31 -31.73 18.89
N LEU A 699 25.54 -30.63 18.18
CA LEU A 699 24.64 -29.49 18.16
C LEU A 699 23.36 -29.78 17.37
N ARG A 700 23.41 -30.59 16.30
CA ARG A 700 22.21 -31.12 15.64
C ARG A 700 21.29 -31.80 16.66
N ALA A 701 21.85 -32.66 17.53
CA ALA A 701 21.08 -33.35 18.55
C ALA A 701 20.56 -32.41 19.66
N GLU A 702 21.29 -31.35 20.00
CA GLU A 702 20.83 -30.31 20.93
C GLU A 702 19.67 -29.47 20.36
N ILE A 703 19.75 -29.10 19.08
CA ILE A 703 18.68 -28.36 18.36
C ILE A 703 17.43 -29.24 18.21
N GLU A 704 17.58 -30.50 17.78
CA GLU A 704 16.45 -31.44 17.71
C GLU A 704 15.81 -31.71 19.08
N ALA A 705 16.59 -31.74 20.17
CA ALA A 705 16.08 -31.87 21.54
C ALA A 705 15.43 -30.58 22.09
N ALA A 706 15.74 -29.42 21.52
CA ALA A 706 15.21 -28.12 21.92
C ALA A 706 13.84 -27.79 21.30
N ASP A 707 13.35 -28.61 20.36
CA ASP A 707 12.00 -28.51 19.78
C ASP A 707 11.35 -29.89 19.54
N PRO A 708 10.95 -30.61 20.61
CA PRO A 708 10.40 -31.95 20.52
C PRO A 708 8.95 -32.02 19.99
N THR A 709 8.26 -30.88 19.78
CA THR A 709 6.86 -30.87 19.31
C THR A 709 6.72 -30.55 17.82
N LEU A 710 7.79 -30.20 17.11
CA LEU A 710 7.72 -29.67 15.74
C LEU A 710 6.96 -30.58 14.77
N ASP A 711 7.22 -31.90 14.78
CA ASP A 711 6.53 -32.82 13.87
C ASP A 711 5.04 -33.00 14.23
N GLU A 712 4.67 -32.88 15.51
CA GLU A 712 3.26 -32.87 15.93
C GLU A 712 2.59 -31.56 15.50
N ASP A 713 3.24 -30.42 15.70
CA ASP A 713 2.71 -29.10 15.36
C ASP A 713 2.57 -28.89 13.84
N VAL A 714 3.52 -29.39 13.03
CA VAL A 714 3.44 -29.39 11.56
C VAL A 714 2.36 -30.35 11.05
N ALA A 715 2.23 -31.55 11.64
CA ALA A 715 1.11 -32.44 11.31
C ALA A 715 -0.24 -31.80 11.66
N ALA A 716 -0.32 -31.14 12.82
CA ALA A 716 -1.50 -30.41 13.28
C ALA A 716 -1.79 -29.13 12.46
N TRP A 717 -0.80 -28.56 11.76
CA TRP A 717 -1.02 -27.49 10.78
C TRP A 717 -1.62 -28.02 9.47
N LEU A 718 -1.25 -29.23 9.05
CA LEU A 718 -1.67 -29.82 7.77
C LEU A 718 -3.02 -30.55 7.86
N ASP A 719 -3.40 -31.08 9.02
CA ASP A 719 -4.71 -31.73 9.23
C ASP A 719 -5.84 -30.70 9.38
N ASP A 720 -6.67 -30.49 8.35
CA ASP A 720 -7.81 -29.55 8.39
C ASP A 720 -8.82 -29.79 9.54
N SER A 721 -8.84 -30.98 10.14
CA SER A 721 -9.69 -31.32 11.30
C SER A 721 -9.10 -30.96 12.66
N CYS A 722 -7.87 -30.44 12.69
CA CYS A 722 -7.15 -30.06 13.90
C CYS A 722 -7.98 -29.13 14.83
N PRO A 723 -8.00 -29.38 16.16
CA PRO A 723 -8.74 -28.56 17.13
C PRO A 723 -7.95 -27.34 17.64
N LEU A 724 -6.69 -27.15 17.24
CA LEU A 724 -5.86 -26.01 17.65
C LEU A 724 -6.13 -24.79 16.77
N PRO A 725 -6.23 -23.57 17.35
CA PRO A 725 -6.29 -22.35 16.56
C PRO A 725 -5.05 -22.17 15.67
N ARG A 726 -5.26 -21.58 14.50
CA ARG A 726 -4.22 -21.22 13.53
C ARG A 726 -4.21 -19.72 13.27
N LEU A 727 -3.02 -19.19 13.11
CA LEU A 727 -2.74 -17.85 12.59
C LEU A 727 -1.82 -18.00 11.36
N SER A 728 -2.23 -17.42 10.24
CA SER A 728 -1.42 -17.31 9.02
C SER A 728 -0.89 -15.88 8.90
N LEU A 729 0.42 -15.74 8.71
CA LEU A 729 1.18 -14.51 8.53
C LEU A 729 2.09 -14.56 7.27
N LEU A 730 2.40 -15.74 6.72
CA LEU A 730 3.26 -15.92 5.53
C LEU A 730 2.45 -15.80 4.24
N GLY A 731 1.73 -14.69 4.10
CA GLY A 731 0.75 -14.47 3.05
C GLY A 731 -0.42 -13.63 3.58
N PRO A 732 -1.61 -13.76 2.96
CA PRO A 732 -2.82 -13.06 3.38
C PRO A 732 -3.19 -13.39 4.82
N VAL A 733 -3.22 -12.39 5.70
CA VAL A 733 -3.34 -12.61 7.14
C VAL A 733 -4.70 -13.21 7.52
N ARG A 734 -4.69 -14.41 8.09
CA ARG A 734 -5.91 -15.17 8.42
C ARG A 734 -5.81 -15.82 9.80
N ALA A 735 -6.96 -16.05 10.43
CA ALA A 735 -7.03 -16.82 11.67
C ALA A 735 -8.27 -17.71 11.74
N ARG A 736 -8.07 -18.91 12.29
CA ARG A 736 -9.05 -19.98 12.53
C ARG A 736 -8.99 -20.35 14.02
N ALA A 737 -10.13 -20.46 14.69
CA ALA A 737 -10.20 -20.82 16.12
C ALA A 737 -11.53 -21.49 16.47
N HIS A 738 -11.54 -22.25 17.56
CA HIS A 738 -12.60 -23.24 17.87
C HIS A 738 -13.46 -22.86 19.10
N GLY A 739 -13.29 -21.65 19.63
CA GLY A 739 -14.15 -21.07 20.66
C GLY A 739 -15.39 -20.36 20.09
N SER A 740 -15.81 -19.29 20.76
CA SER A 740 -17.03 -18.54 20.40
C SER A 740 -16.81 -17.66 19.16
N ALA A 741 -17.16 -18.18 17.99
CA ALA A 741 -17.20 -17.38 16.75
C ALA A 741 -18.12 -16.15 16.86
N VAL A 742 -19.16 -16.22 17.69
CA VAL A 742 -20.08 -15.10 17.97
C VAL A 742 -19.37 -13.91 18.64
N ALA A 743 -18.31 -14.15 19.43
CA ALA A 743 -17.55 -13.09 20.09
C ALA A 743 -16.91 -12.12 19.08
N VAL A 744 -16.45 -12.63 17.93
CA VAL A 744 -15.75 -11.85 16.89
C VAL A 744 -16.59 -11.59 15.64
N ALA A 745 -17.85 -12.04 15.58
CA ALA A 745 -18.65 -12.02 14.36
C ALA A 745 -18.79 -10.64 13.68
N LYS A 746 -18.82 -9.55 14.46
CA LYS A 746 -18.84 -8.15 13.94
C LYS A 746 -17.44 -7.55 13.68
N ARG A 747 -16.34 -8.19 14.12
CA ARG A 747 -15.00 -7.57 14.25
C ARG A 747 -13.82 -8.52 13.94
N LYS A 748 -14.02 -9.59 13.15
CA LYS A 748 -13.00 -10.63 12.93
C LYS A 748 -11.63 -10.07 12.49
N PRO A 749 -11.50 -9.13 11.53
CA PRO A 749 -10.18 -8.63 11.10
C PRO A 749 -9.37 -7.97 12.23
N TYR A 750 -10.05 -7.21 13.11
CA TYR A 750 -9.44 -6.58 14.28
C TYR A 750 -9.09 -7.62 15.38
N ALA A 751 -9.91 -8.66 15.54
CA ALA A 751 -9.58 -9.78 16.42
C ALA A 751 -8.38 -10.61 15.91
N THR A 752 -8.21 -10.73 14.58
CA THR A 752 -7.04 -11.35 13.95
C THR A 752 -5.77 -10.54 14.21
N GLU A 753 -5.81 -9.19 14.10
CA GLU A 753 -4.67 -8.35 14.47
C GLU A 753 -4.32 -8.50 15.96
N LEU A 754 -5.31 -8.42 16.87
CA LEU A 754 -5.09 -8.61 18.30
C LEU A 754 -4.44 -9.97 18.59
N LEU A 755 -4.82 -11.03 17.86
CA LEU A 755 -4.17 -12.33 17.96
C LEU A 755 -2.73 -12.29 17.43
N ALA A 756 -2.49 -11.68 16.27
CA ALA A 756 -1.17 -11.56 15.68
C ALA A 756 -0.18 -10.79 16.56
N TYR A 757 -0.57 -9.60 17.04
CA TYR A 757 0.23 -8.79 17.97
C TYR A 757 0.60 -9.55 19.26
N LEU A 758 -0.27 -10.44 19.75
CA LEU A 758 0.06 -11.27 20.92
C LEU A 758 0.97 -12.45 20.55
N ALA A 759 0.75 -13.07 19.40
CA ALA A 759 1.53 -14.22 18.93
C ALA A 759 2.97 -13.82 18.54
N THR A 760 3.19 -12.62 18.01
CA THR A 760 4.52 -12.09 17.64
C THR A 760 5.26 -11.42 18.81
N ARG A 761 4.92 -11.73 20.07
CA ARG A 761 5.57 -11.17 21.27
C ARG A 761 5.95 -12.31 22.23
N PRO A 762 7.16 -12.90 22.13
CA PRO A 762 7.57 -14.11 22.86
C PRO A 762 7.37 -14.09 24.38
N TYR A 763 7.42 -12.90 25.01
CA TYR A 763 7.28 -12.72 26.46
C TYR A 763 5.90 -12.17 26.88
N GLY A 764 4.94 -12.13 25.96
CA GLY A 764 3.62 -11.52 26.15
C GLY A 764 3.64 -9.99 26.24
N ALA A 765 2.48 -9.37 26.00
CA ALA A 765 2.29 -7.93 26.06
C ALA A 765 1.55 -7.50 27.35
N THR A 766 2.04 -6.46 28.04
CA THR A 766 1.30 -5.88 29.16
C THR A 766 0.01 -5.18 28.69
N PRO A 767 -1.01 -4.99 29.55
CA PRO A 767 -2.21 -4.24 29.19
C PRO A 767 -1.91 -2.81 28.70
N ALA A 768 -0.86 -2.17 29.21
CA ALA A 768 -0.43 -0.84 28.79
C ALA A 768 0.20 -0.85 27.38
N GLN A 769 1.07 -1.82 27.07
CA GLN A 769 1.64 -1.95 25.71
C GLN A 769 0.57 -2.24 24.66
N LEU A 770 -0.42 -3.09 25.01
CA LEU A 770 -1.56 -3.35 24.13
C LEU A 770 -2.44 -2.11 23.96
N ALA A 771 -2.66 -1.34 25.04
CA ALA A 771 -3.44 -0.11 24.99
C ALA A 771 -2.75 0.96 24.11
N ASP A 772 -1.43 1.11 24.22
CA ASP A 772 -0.63 2.03 23.42
C ASP A 772 -0.62 1.64 21.94
N ALA A 773 -0.24 0.40 21.62
CA ALA A 773 -0.11 -0.11 20.25
C ALA A 773 -1.44 -0.10 19.45
N PHE A 774 -2.59 -0.13 20.12
CA PHE A 774 -3.93 -0.12 19.50
C PHE A 774 -4.70 1.19 19.75
N ASN A 775 -4.05 2.19 20.37
CA ASN A 775 -4.66 3.48 20.75
C ASN A 775 -5.99 3.32 21.54
N LEU A 776 -5.97 2.45 22.55
CA LEU A 776 -7.12 2.10 23.39
C LEU A 776 -6.98 2.69 24.80
N SER A 777 -8.11 2.81 25.50
CA SER A 777 -8.06 2.91 26.96
C SER A 777 -7.73 1.56 27.59
N ASP A 778 -7.03 1.62 28.73
CA ASP A 778 -6.67 0.48 29.58
C ASP A 778 -7.90 -0.40 29.95
N GLY A 779 -9.09 0.20 30.03
CA GLY A 779 -10.37 -0.53 30.20
C GLY A 779 -10.85 -1.25 28.94
N ARG A 780 -10.66 -0.65 27.76
CA ARG A 780 -11.05 -1.23 26.47
C ARG A 780 -10.12 -2.38 26.05
N ALA A 781 -8.82 -2.25 26.28
CA ALA A 781 -7.84 -3.32 26.08
C ALA A 781 -8.24 -4.63 26.79
N ARG A 782 -8.70 -4.54 28.05
CA ARG A 782 -9.20 -5.69 28.83
C ARG A 782 -10.46 -6.33 28.22
N THR A 783 -11.35 -5.52 27.65
CA THR A 783 -12.59 -5.98 26.99
C THR A 783 -12.29 -6.71 25.68
N ASP A 784 -11.41 -6.14 24.84
CA ASP A 784 -11.09 -6.72 23.53
C ASP A 784 -10.23 -7.99 23.67
N ILE A 785 -9.39 -8.06 24.70
CA ILE A 785 -8.72 -9.31 25.11
C ILE A 785 -9.71 -10.39 25.58
N LYS A 786 -10.82 -10.02 26.23
CA LYS A 786 -11.87 -11.00 26.56
C LYS A 786 -12.51 -11.57 25.29
N MET A 787 -12.78 -10.72 24.29
CA MET A 787 -13.29 -11.15 22.98
C MET A 787 -12.36 -12.17 22.31
N VAL A 788 -11.05 -11.91 22.27
CA VAL A 788 -10.05 -12.85 21.70
C VAL A 788 -9.97 -14.14 22.52
N ARG A 789 -9.95 -14.07 23.86
CA ARG A 789 -9.97 -15.25 24.75
C ARG A 789 -11.20 -16.14 24.55
N ASP A 790 -12.38 -15.53 24.42
CA ASP A 790 -13.63 -16.27 24.19
C ASP A 790 -13.65 -16.94 22.81
N TRP A 791 -13.03 -16.31 21.79
CA TRP A 791 -12.93 -16.84 20.43
C TRP A 791 -11.87 -17.93 20.26
N LEU A 792 -10.71 -17.80 20.90
CA LEU A 792 -9.69 -18.87 20.95
C LEU A 792 -10.21 -20.11 21.69
N GLY A 793 -10.93 -19.90 22.80
CA GLY A 793 -11.59 -20.98 23.53
C GLY A 793 -10.67 -21.71 24.52
N THR A 794 -10.87 -23.03 24.66
CA THR A 794 -10.15 -23.90 25.60
C THR A 794 -9.15 -24.76 24.84
N ASN A 795 -7.92 -24.79 25.32
CA ASN A 795 -6.81 -25.56 24.77
C ASN A 795 -7.05 -27.08 24.95
N PRO A 796 -7.05 -27.88 23.87
CA PRO A 796 -7.31 -29.32 23.93
C PRO A 796 -6.14 -30.14 24.50
N ARG A 797 -4.89 -29.65 24.39
CA ARG A 797 -3.70 -30.30 24.98
C ARG A 797 -3.64 -30.13 26.50
N THR A 798 -3.98 -28.94 27.02
CA THR A 798 -3.79 -28.59 28.44
C THR A 798 -5.08 -28.48 29.28
N GLY A 799 -6.25 -28.34 28.63
CA GLY A 799 -7.53 -28.06 29.30
C GLY A 799 -7.70 -26.61 29.80
N ASN A 800 -6.66 -25.77 29.69
CA ASN A 800 -6.68 -24.36 30.08
C ASN A 800 -7.23 -23.46 28.95
N LYS A 801 -7.13 -22.13 29.09
CA LYS A 801 -7.44 -21.19 28.01
C LYS A 801 -6.19 -20.93 27.18
N HIS A 802 -6.32 -20.96 25.84
CA HIS A 802 -5.29 -20.52 24.90
C HIS A 802 -4.82 -19.07 25.12
N LEU A 803 -5.60 -18.26 25.84
CA LEU A 803 -5.20 -16.95 26.35
C LEU A 803 -5.59 -16.89 27.84
N PRO A 804 -4.69 -17.22 28.77
CA PRO A 804 -4.97 -17.22 30.22
C PRO A 804 -5.37 -15.85 30.77
N ASN A 805 -5.68 -15.75 32.07
CA ASN A 805 -5.71 -14.43 32.71
C ASN A 805 -4.29 -13.87 32.82
N ALA A 806 -4.15 -12.55 32.83
CA ALA A 806 -2.84 -11.91 32.69
C ALA A 806 -1.82 -12.22 33.83
N ARG A 807 -2.24 -12.83 34.94
CA ARG A 807 -1.38 -13.24 36.06
C ARG A 807 -1.15 -14.76 36.12
N GLU A 808 -1.70 -15.50 35.16
CA GLU A 808 -1.78 -16.97 35.15
C GLU A 808 -1.01 -17.60 34.00
N SER A 809 -0.55 -16.82 33.02
CA SER A 809 0.31 -17.30 31.92
C SER A 809 1.75 -17.60 32.39
N GLN A 810 2.61 -18.16 31.55
CA GLN A 810 3.97 -18.57 31.98
C GLN A 810 4.93 -17.38 32.09
N ALA A 811 4.98 -16.50 31.08
CA ALA A 811 5.77 -15.28 31.14
C ALA A 811 5.33 -14.36 32.30
N ALA A 812 4.04 -14.34 32.65
CA ALA A 812 3.55 -13.58 33.82
C ALA A 812 4.11 -14.11 35.16
N LYS A 813 4.23 -15.43 35.31
CA LYS A 813 4.84 -16.07 36.49
C LYS A 813 6.34 -15.81 36.55
N ALA A 814 7.03 -15.91 35.41
CA ALA A 814 8.47 -15.70 35.31
C ALA A 814 8.87 -14.22 35.56
N ARG A 815 8.12 -13.27 34.99
CA ARG A 815 8.42 -11.83 35.04
C ARG A 815 7.84 -11.13 36.28
N GLY A 816 6.89 -11.76 36.99
CA GLY A 816 6.17 -11.15 38.12
C GLY A 816 5.22 -10.00 37.75
N VAL A 817 5.03 -9.73 36.46
CA VAL A 817 4.21 -8.65 35.89
C VAL A 817 3.11 -9.27 35.03
N GLY A 818 1.90 -8.72 35.10
CA GLY A 818 0.78 -9.27 34.36
C GLY A 818 0.86 -8.99 32.86
N VAL A 819 0.90 -10.04 32.03
CA VAL A 819 0.98 -9.98 30.56
C VAL A 819 -0.09 -10.85 29.89
N TYR A 820 -0.48 -10.47 28.69
CA TYR A 820 -1.28 -11.28 27.77
C TYR A 820 -0.33 -12.08 26.88
N GLU A 821 -0.49 -13.40 26.90
CA GLU A 821 0.38 -14.39 26.29
C GLU A 821 -0.53 -15.49 25.72
N VAL A 822 -0.21 -15.99 24.53
CA VAL A 822 -1.03 -16.96 23.81
C VAL A 822 -0.34 -18.32 23.83
N GLU A 823 -1.03 -19.34 24.32
CA GLU A 823 -0.52 -20.70 24.55
C GLU A 823 -1.14 -21.67 23.54
N ASP A 824 -0.33 -22.55 22.91
CA ASP A 824 -0.73 -23.55 21.90
C ASP A 824 -1.61 -23.01 20.74
N VAL A 825 -1.20 -21.91 20.11
CA VAL A 825 -1.73 -21.48 18.81
C VAL A 825 -0.67 -21.73 17.74
N LEU A 826 -1.04 -22.42 16.67
CA LEU A 826 -0.12 -22.70 15.57
C LEU A 826 0.03 -21.45 14.71
N VAL A 827 1.27 -21.05 14.43
CA VAL A 827 1.60 -19.88 13.60
C VAL A 827 2.54 -20.35 12.48
N ASP A 828 2.20 -20.09 11.23
CA ASP A 828 3.02 -20.46 10.06
C ASP A 828 4.44 -19.89 10.13
N ALA A 829 4.60 -18.62 10.48
CA ALA A 829 5.90 -17.97 10.66
C ALA A 829 6.76 -18.62 11.75
N ASP A 830 6.14 -19.16 12.81
CA ASP A 830 6.87 -19.85 13.89
C ASP A 830 7.28 -21.26 13.44
N LEU A 831 6.37 -22.00 12.81
CA LEU A 831 6.65 -23.31 12.21
C LEU A 831 7.72 -23.22 11.12
N PHE A 832 7.71 -22.16 10.31
CA PHE A 832 8.73 -21.86 9.30
C PHE A 832 10.10 -21.65 9.96
N ARG A 833 10.20 -20.81 10.99
CA ARG A 833 11.47 -20.58 11.72
C ARG A 833 12.01 -21.85 12.37
N ARG A 834 11.13 -22.67 12.94
CA ARG A 834 11.45 -23.96 13.56
C ARG A 834 11.95 -24.99 12.54
N LEU A 835 11.26 -25.10 11.40
CA LEU A 835 11.68 -25.94 10.26
C LEU A 835 13.01 -25.46 9.65
N ARG A 836 13.22 -24.14 9.54
CA ARG A 836 14.49 -23.56 9.07
C ARG A 836 15.65 -23.96 9.99
N ALA A 837 15.52 -23.73 11.29
CA ALA A 837 16.54 -24.07 12.29
C ALA A 837 16.90 -25.57 12.30
N ARG A 838 15.87 -26.43 12.17
CA ARG A 838 16.06 -27.88 12.09
C ARG A 838 16.65 -28.29 10.74
N GLY A 839 16.26 -27.65 9.64
CA GLY A 839 16.82 -27.90 8.31
C GLY A 839 18.31 -27.55 8.22
N GLU A 840 18.69 -26.34 8.61
CA GLU A 840 20.09 -25.88 8.61
C GLU A 840 21.00 -26.78 9.48
N SER A 841 20.48 -27.34 10.58
CA SER A 841 21.25 -28.24 11.46
C SER A 841 21.31 -29.71 11.03
N ARG A 842 20.53 -30.13 10.03
CA ARG A 842 20.40 -31.56 9.66
C ARG A 842 21.40 -32.07 8.63
N GLY A 843 22.24 -31.22 8.06
CA GLY A 843 22.99 -31.59 6.86
C GLY A 843 22.05 -31.75 5.66
N GLN A 844 22.44 -32.50 4.63
CA GLN A 844 21.66 -32.68 3.40
C GLN A 844 20.20 -33.14 3.64
N GLU A 845 19.93 -33.92 4.69
CA GLU A 845 18.57 -34.34 5.09
C GLU A 845 17.64 -33.15 5.38
N GLY A 846 18.21 -32.01 5.78
CA GLY A 846 17.51 -30.77 6.13
C GLY A 846 16.79 -30.09 4.97
N ILE A 847 17.15 -30.37 3.72
CA ILE A 847 16.43 -29.89 2.53
C ILE A 847 14.94 -30.30 2.58
N GLY A 848 14.61 -31.43 3.21
CA GLY A 848 13.23 -31.86 3.43
C GLY A 848 12.44 -30.96 4.39
N ASP A 849 13.10 -30.43 5.43
CA ASP A 849 12.50 -29.45 6.36
C ASP A 849 12.41 -28.06 5.71
N LEU A 850 13.40 -27.64 4.91
CA LEU A 850 13.34 -26.39 4.15
C LEU A 850 12.22 -26.39 3.09
N LEU A 851 12.07 -27.49 2.33
CA LEU A 851 10.92 -27.70 1.43
C LEU A 851 9.58 -27.69 2.17
N ARG A 852 9.53 -28.21 3.40
CA ARG A 852 8.32 -28.13 4.23
C ARG A 852 8.05 -26.71 4.72
N ALA A 853 9.09 -25.91 5.01
CA ALA A 853 8.92 -24.51 5.40
C ALA A 853 8.32 -23.68 4.25
N LEU A 854 8.79 -23.87 3.01
CA LEU A 854 8.22 -23.20 1.83
C LEU A 854 6.74 -23.56 1.58
N GLN A 855 6.29 -24.76 1.95
CA GLN A 855 4.87 -25.17 1.88
C GLN A 855 3.95 -24.42 2.87
N LEU A 856 4.50 -23.63 3.80
CA LEU A 856 3.74 -22.76 4.70
C LEU A 856 3.52 -21.36 4.11
N VAL A 857 4.15 -21.04 2.97
CA VAL A 857 4.10 -19.72 2.35
C VAL A 857 2.94 -19.67 1.34
N GLU A 858 1.94 -18.85 1.64
CA GLU A 858 0.83 -18.53 0.74
C GLU A 858 1.04 -17.22 -0.05
N GLY A 859 2.05 -16.42 0.31
CA GLY A 859 2.41 -15.19 -0.38
C GLY A 859 3.35 -14.31 0.44
N ARG A 860 3.43 -13.02 0.10
CA ARG A 860 4.21 -12.02 0.87
C ARG A 860 3.78 -12.00 2.34
N PRO A 861 4.72 -12.05 3.31
CA PRO A 861 4.40 -11.93 4.72
C PRO A 861 3.62 -10.65 5.05
N PHE A 862 2.62 -10.78 5.93
CA PHE A 862 1.70 -9.71 6.32
C PHE A 862 0.94 -9.07 5.13
N ASP A 863 0.40 -9.88 4.21
CA ASP A 863 -0.48 -9.41 3.12
C ASP A 863 -1.96 -9.26 3.56
N GLN A 864 -2.75 -8.49 2.79
CA GLN A 864 -4.19 -8.27 2.97
C GLN A 864 -4.56 -7.75 4.38
N LEU A 865 -3.71 -6.88 4.91
CA LEU A 865 -3.94 -6.18 6.16
C LEU A 865 -5.21 -5.34 6.11
N ARG A 866 -6.02 -5.39 7.17
CA ARG A 866 -7.20 -4.52 7.28
C ARG A 866 -6.77 -3.03 7.23
N PRO A 867 -7.57 -2.13 6.62
CA PRO A 867 -7.35 -0.68 6.73
C PRO A 867 -7.49 -0.15 8.17
N GLY A 868 -6.74 0.91 8.51
CA GLY A 868 -6.74 1.52 9.84
C GLY A 868 -6.19 0.56 10.90
N GLY A 869 -4.91 0.22 10.78
CA GLY A 869 -4.31 -0.84 11.58
C GLY A 869 -2.88 -1.23 11.21
N TRP A 870 -2.35 -2.15 12.02
CA TRP A 870 -1.03 -2.76 11.87
C TRP A 870 0.15 -1.79 12.00
N GLU A 871 -0.08 -0.57 12.49
CA GLU A 871 0.94 0.46 12.67
C GLU A 871 2.02 0.02 13.69
N TRP A 872 1.72 -0.96 14.53
CA TRP A 872 2.66 -1.60 15.44
C TRP A 872 3.72 -2.48 14.75
N LEU A 873 3.58 -2.80 13.46
CA LEU A 873 4.63 -3.49 12.70
C LEU A 873 5.87 -2.61 12.48
N ALA A 874 5.72 -1.29 12.54
CA ALA A 874 6.86 -0.35 12.54
C ALA A 874 7.51 -0.18 13.93
N ASP A 875 6.93 -0.73 15.00
CA ASP A 875 7.45 -0.59 16.36
C ASP A 875 8.48 -1.69 16.70
N GLY A 876 9.76 -1.36 16.53
CA GLY A 876 10.89 -2.21 16.91
C GLY A 876 11.32 -3.16 15.78
N ASP A 877 11.55 -4.43 16.12
CA ASP A 877 12.05 -5.43 15.18
C ASP A 877 11.04 -5.69 14.04
N ARG A 878 11.47 -5.44 12.81
CA ARG A 878 10.65 -5.49 11.59
C ARG A 878 10.43 -6.93 11.14
N ILE A 879 9.61 -7.65 11.88
CA ILE A 879 9.24 -9.05 11.62
C ILE A 879 8.71 -9.27 10.19
N ASP A 880 8.05 -8.27 9.60
CA ASP A 880 7.62 -8.25 8.21
C ASP A 880 8.82 -8.30 7.22
N HIS A 881 9.85 -7.49 7.46
CA HIS A 881 11.10 -7.52 6.70
C HIS A 881 11.88 -8.81 6.95
N HIS A 882 11.98 -9.26 8.20
CA HIS A 882 12.77 -10.44 8.57
C HIS A 882 12.18 -11.74 8.02
N LEU A 883 10.84 -11.92 8.02
CA LEU A 883 10.19 -13.07 7.39
C LEU A 883 10.30 -13.01 5.85
N THR A 884 10.22 -11.82 5.24
CA THR A 884 10.41 -11.66 3.79
C THR A 884 11.83 -12.09 3.39
N ALA A 885 12.85 -11.62 4.11
CA ALA A 885 14.23 -12.06 3.95
C ALA A 885 14.40 -13.57 4.19
N ALA A 886 13.76 -14.12 5.23
CA ALA A 886 13.86 -15.53 5.60
C ALA A 886 13.32 -16.48 4.51
N VAL A 887 12.20 -16.12 3.89
CA VAL A 887 11.60 -16.93 2.81
C VAL A 887 12.48 -16.90 1.56
N VAL A 888 13.03 -15.75 1.17
CA VAL A 888 13.98 -15.65 0.06
C VAL A 888 15.25 -16.46 0.32
N ASP A 889 15.82 -16.39 1.53
CA ASP A 889 17.01 -17.16 1.90
C ASP A 889 16.78 -18.69 1.83
N VAL A 890 15.64 -19.16 2.36
CA VAL A 890 15.28 -20.60 2.34
C VAL A 890 14.97 -21.07 0.92
N ALA A 891 14.28 -20.25 0.13
CA ALA A 891 14.07 -20.53 -1.29
C ALA A 891 15.41 -20.63 -2.04
N HIS A 892 16.33 -19.69 -1.83
CA HIS A 892 17.66 -19.71 -2.47
C HIS A 892 18.46 -20.98 -2.13
N MET A 893 18.44 -21.43 -0.87
CA MET A 893 19.03 -22.72 -0.48
C MET A 893 18.39 -23.91 -1.19
N VAL A 894 17.06 -23.95 -1.26
CA VAL A 894 16.32 -25.03 -1.94
C VAL A 894 16.59 -25.02 -3.44
N THR A 895 16.52 -23.86 -4.11
CA THR A 895 16.85 -23.72 -5.54
C THR A 895 18.27 -24.17 -5.81
N THR A 896 19.25 -23.71 -5.02
CA THR A 896 20.67 -24.10 -5.14
C THR A 896 20.88 -25.61 -5.00
N SER A 897 20.23 -26.25 -4.03
CA SER A 897 20.27 -27.70 -3.84
C SER A 897 19.61 -28.47 -4.99
N CYS A 898 18.46 -27.98 -5.46
CA CYS A 898 17.67 -28.64 -6.50
C CYS A 898 18.31 -28.50 -7.89
N LEU A 899 18.94 -27.36 -8.22
CA LEU A 899 19.69 -27.19 -9.46
C LEU A 899 20.91 -28.13 -9.52
N ALA A 900 21.73 -28.17 -8.46
CA ALA A 900 22.88 -29.09 -8.39
C ALA A 900 22.49 -30.57 -8.47
N SER A 901 21.27 -30.93 -8.04
CA SER A 901 20.72 -32.29 -8.16
C SER A 901 19.80 -32.52 -9.37
N ALA A 902 19.68 -31.54 -10.28
CA ALA A 902 18.81 -31.53 -11.46
C ALA A 902 17.31 -31.74 -11.20
N ASP A 903 16.82 -31.44 -9.99
CA ASP A 903 15.38 -31.40 -9.66
C ASP A 903 14.78 -30.03 -10.05
N LEU A 904 14.69 -29.80 -11.36
CA LEU A 904 14.23 -28.52 -11.92
C LEU A 904 12.81 -28.16 -11.46
N VAL A 905 11.95 -29.15 -11.20
CA VAL A 905 10.57 -28.95 -10.72
C VAL A 905 10.55 -28.31 -9.33
N ARG A 906 11.42 -28.77 -8.41
CA ARG A 906 11.54 -28.15 -7.08
C ARG A 906 12.32 -26.85 -7.10
N ALA A 907 13.33 -26.73 -7.97
CA ALA A 907 14.07 -25.47 -8.16
C ALA A 907 13.13 -24.35 -8.63
N ARG A 908 12.31 -24.62 -9.66
CA ARG A 908 11.27 -23.71 -10.15
C ARG A 908 10.31 -23.30 -9.06
N ALA A 909 9.71 -24.26 -8.35
CA ALA A 909 8.74 -23.96 -7.31
C ALA A 909 9.31 -23.07 -6.18
N ALA A 910 10.58 -23.25 -5.81
CA ALA A 910 11.25 -22.40 -4.82
C ALA A 910 11.52 -20.99 -5.35
N ALA A 911 12.07 -20.84 -6.56
CA ALA A 911 12.33 -19.54 -7.19
C ALA A 911 11.05 -18.74 -7.45
N GLU A 912 9.95 -19.40 -7.85
CA GLU A 912 8.63 -18.79 -8.03
C GLU A 912 8.04 -18.31 -6.68
N ILE A 913 8.14 -19.11 -5.60
CA ILE A 913 7.73 -18.67 -4.26
C ILE A 913 8.52 -17.43 -3.81
N ALA A 914 9.84 -17.41 -4.01
CA ALA A 914 10.66 -16.24 -3.70
C ALA A 914 10.22 -14.99 -4.49
N THR A 915 9.91 -15.18 -5.77
CA THR A 915 9.47 -14.10 -6.68
C THR A 915 8.07 -13.57 -6.32
N VAL A 916 7.16 -14.41 -5.82
CA VAL A 916 5.84 -13.97 -5.32
C VAL A 916 5.95 -13.23 -3.99
N VAL A 917 6.86 -13.65 -3.12
CA VAL A 917 7.06 -13.08 -1.78
C VAL A 917 7.80 -11.73 -1.83
N ALA A 918 8.85 -11.68 -2.64
CA ALA A 918 9.72 -10.52 -2.80
C ALA A 918 10.01 -10.30 -4.31
N PRO A 919 9.02 -9.83 -5.09
CA PRO A 919 9.18 -9.59 -6.54
C PRO A 919 10.30 -8.60 -6.85
N ASP A 920 10.63 -7.74 -5.88
CA ASP A 920 11.69 -6.76 -5.97
C ASP A 920 13.10 -7.34 -5.68
N SER A 921 13.25 -8.60 -5.22
CA SER A 921 14.54 -9.15 -4.79
C SER A 921 15.39 -9.69 -5.95
N GLU A 922 16.61 -9.18 -6.08
CA GLU A 922 17.57 -9.60 -7.12
C GLU A 922 17.95 -11.08 -7.00
N ILE A 923 18.02 -11.62 -5.77
CA ILE A 923 18.29 -13.04 -5.50
C ILE A 923 17.21 -13.93 -6.16
N ALA A 924 15.93 -13.60 -5.96
CA ALA A 924 14.81 -14.36 -6.52
C ALA A 924 14.80 -14.31 -8.05
N LYS A 925 15.15 -13.16 -8.65
CA LYS A 925 15.26 -13.00 -10.11
C LYS A 925 16.41 -13.83 -10.69
N LEU A 926 17.59 -13.78 -10.07
CA LEU A 926 18.76 -14.54 -10.52
C LEU A 926 18.57 -16.06 -10.36
N ASP A 927 17.91 -16.51 -9.28
CA ASP A 927 17.49 -17.91 -9.10
C ASP A 927 16.54 -18.36 -10.22
N LEU A 928 15.57 -17.51 -10.59
CA LEU A 928 14.61 -17.80 -11.65
C LEU A 928 15.28 -17.83 -13.04
N VAL A 929 16.26 -16.95 -13.30
CA VAL A 929 17.12 -16.98 -14.51
C VAL A 929 17.88 -18.31 -14.59
N ALA A 930 18.51 -18.76 -13.49
CA ALA A 930 19.22 -20.04 -13.45
C ALA A 930 18.30 -21.25 -13.68
N VAL A 931 17.07 -21.22 -13.16
CA VAL A 931 16.04 -22.24 -13.45
C VAL A 931 15.64 -22.25 -14.93
N PHE A 932 15.35 -21.09 -15.53
CA PHE A 932 14.97 -21.03 -16.95
C PHE A 932 16.12 -21.47 -17.86
N GLU A 933 17.38 -21.12 -17.57
CA GLU A 933 18.56 -21.64 -18.29
C GLU A 933 18.68 -23.17 -18.16
N ALA A 934 18.54 -23.72 -16.96
CA ALA A 934 18.64 -25.17 -16.72
C ALA A 934 17.52 -25.99 -17.38
N GLU A 935 16.34 -25.39 -17.61
CA GLU A 935 15.25 -25.97 -18.41
C GLU A 935 15.42 -25.78 -19.93
N GLY A 936 16.36 -24.95 -20.38
CA GLY A 936 16.56 -24.59 -21.79
C GLY A 936 15.66 -23.44 -22.30
N HIS A 937 14.95 -22.75 -21.41
CA HIS A 937 14.09 -21.60 -21.70
C HIS A 937 14.90 -20.28 -21.82
N ARG A 938 16.02 -20.34 -22.54
CA ARG A 938 17.04 -19.27 -22.64
C ARG A 938 16.49 -17.87 -22.91
N ALA A 939 15.54 -17.73 -23.84
CA ALA A 939 14.99 -16.42 -24.21
C ALA A 939 14.28 -15.70 -23.04
N GLU A 940 13.63 -16.45 -22.14
CA GLU A 940 12.97 -15.88 -20.95
C GLU A 940 14.01 -15.57 -19.85
N ALA A 941 15.04 -16.39 -19.72
CA ALA A 941 16.18 -16.11 -18.83
C ALA A 941 16.93 -14.83 -19.25
N GLU A 942 17.22 -14.66 -20.54
CA GLU A 942 17.84 -13.45 -21.11
C GLU A 942 16.94 -12.22 -20.94
N ARG A 943 15.61 -12.37 -21.08
CA ARG A 943 14.62 -11.29 -20.84
C ARG A 943 14.63 -10.84 -19.37
N ILE A 944 14.46 -11.78 -18.43
CA ILE A 944 14.46 -11.46 -16.99
C ILE A 944 15.80 -10.82 -16.58
N LEU A 945 16.92 -11.35 -17.04
CA LEU A 945 18.24 -10.79 -16.73
C LEU A 945 18.40 -9.37 -17.31
N ARG A 946 18.00 -9.15 -18.57
CA ARG A 946 18.13 -7.83 -19.21
C ARG A 946 17.22 -6.80 -18.57
N ASP A 947 15.94 -7.12 -18.39
CA ASP A 947 14.91 -6.12 -18.11
C ASP A 947 14.63 -6.00 -16.60
N GLU A 948 14.71 -7.10 -15.85
CA GLU A 948 14.35 -7.17 -14.42
C GLU A 948 15.57 -7.20 -13.48
N VAL A 949 16.80 -7.25 -14.03
CA VAL A 949 18.06 -7.12 -13.29
C VAL A 949 18.94 -6.00 -13.87
N CYS A 950 19.42 -6.11 -15.11
CA CYS A 950 20.43 -5.18 -15.66
C CYS A 950 19.87 -3.76 -15.93
N ASN A 951 18.74 -3.65 -16.61
CA ASN A 951 18.13 -2.37 -16.99
C ASN A 951 17.04 -1.90 -16.00
N ARG A 952 16.93 -2.54 -14.83
CA ARG A 952 15.87 -2.25 -13.87
C ARG A 952 16.10 -0.94 -13.13
N SER A 953 15.14 -0.03 -13.23
CA SER A 953 14.97 1.13 -12.33
C SER A 953 13.92 0.83 -11.26
N ASP A 954 14.16 1.29 -10.03
CA ASP A 954 13.28 1.06 -8.87
C ASP A 954 12.68 2.37 -8.30
N ASP A 955 13.29 3.51 -8.65
CA ASP A 955 12.97 4.86 -8.19
C ASP A 955 12.43 5.78 -9.30
N GLY A 956 12.57 5.39 -10.57
CA GLY A 956 12.26 6.19 -11.74
C GLY A 956 13.46 6.97 -12.30
N GLY A 957 14.66 6.76 -11.74
CA GLY A 957 15.93 7.24 -12.29
C GLY A 957 16.53 6.26 -13.31
N ALA A 958 17.79 6.47 -13.65
CA ALA A 958 18.56 5.51 -14.45
C ALA A 958 18.76 4.19 -13.68
N PRO A 959 18.95 3.04 -14.36
CA PRO A 959 19.25 1.77 -13.70
C PRO A 959 20.49 1.88 -12.81
N ALA A 960 20.37 1.41 -11.56
CA ALA A 960 21.47 1.41 -10.59
C ALA A 960 22.61 0.46 -11.01
N GLU A 961 23.84 0.76 -10.58
CA GLU A 961 24.98 -0.15 -10.76
C GLU A 961 24.70 -1.52 -10.09
N LEU A 962 25.14 -2.59 -10.75
CA LEU A 962 24.94 -3.95 -10.25
C LEU A 962 25.81 -4.22 -9.02
N SER A 963 25.29 -4.99 -8.07
CA SER A 963 26.09 -5.42 -6.92
C SER A 963 27.25 -6.34 -7.35
N GLU A 964 28.38 -6.29 -6.64
CA GLU A 964 29.54 -7.18 -6.87
C GLU A 964 29.14 -8.66 -6.87
N ARG A 965 28.15 -9.03 -6.03
CA ARG A 965 27.54 -10.37 -5.99
C ARG A 965 26.89 -10.72 -7.35
N THR A 966 26.06 -9.83 -7.87
CA THR A 966 25.31 -10.04 -9.11
C THR A 966 26.23 -10.02 -10.34
N GLU A 967 27.21 -9.12 -10.39
CA GLU A 967 28.28 -9.19 -11.41
C GLU A 967 29.03 -10.52 -11.37
N THR A 968 29.35 -11.02 -10.18
CA THR A 968 30.06 -12.29 -10.00
C THR A 968 29.23 -13.46 -10.50
N ILE A 969 27.93 -13.51 -10.21
CA ILE A 969 27.03 -14.57 -10.71
C ILE A 969 26.92 -14.53 -12.24
N ILE A 970 26.66 -13.35 -12.81
CA ILE A 970 26.56 -13.16 -14.28
C ILE A 970 27.84 -13.61 -14.99
N ARG A 971 29.01 -13.36 -14.37
CA ARG A 971 30.33 -13.73 -14.87
C ARG A 971 30.62 -15.23 -14.73
N ASN A 972 30.25 -15.84 -13.60
CA ASN A 972 30.41 -17.29 -13.36
C ASN A 972 29.55 -18.13 -14.30
N HIS A 973 28.40 -17.59 -14.73
CA HIS A 973 27.45 -18.27 -15.60
C HIS A 973 27.52 -17.84 -17.08
N GLU A 974 28.42 -16.92 -17.45
CA GLU A 974 28.57 -16.38 -18.82
C GLU A 974 27.24 -15.88 -19.45
N TRP A 975 26.33 -15.31 -18.65
CA TRP A 975 24.97 -14.97 -19.12
C TRP A 975 24.90 -13.75 -20.06
N LEU A 976 25.90 -12.87 -20.03
CA LEU A 976 25.99 -11.69 -20.91
C LEU A 976 27.08 -11.82 -21.99
N ASP A 977 27.59 -13.03 -22.24
CA ASP A 977 28.56 -13.25 -23.31
C ASP A 977 27.87 -13.17 -24.70
N PRO A 978 28.30 -12.28 -25.61
CA PRO A 978 27.67 -12.10 -26.92
C PRO A 978 27.90 -13.27 -27.88
N ASP A 979 29.00 -14.03 -27.76
CA ASP A 979 29.25 -15.20 -28.62
C ASP A 979 28.34 -16.38 -28.22
N ARG A 980 27.85 -16.40 -26.96
CA ARG A 980 26.88 -17.39 -26.46
C ARG A 980 25.46 -17.17 -27.00
N ALA A 981 25.11 -15.96 -27.45
CA ALA A 981 23.84 -15.68 -28.13
C ALA A 981 23.83 -16.14 -29.61
N ALA A 982 24.97 -16.64 -30.13
CA ALA A 982 25.13 -17.13 -31.50
C ALA A 982 25.26 -18.67 -31.61
N SER A 983 25.01 -19.40 -30.52
CA SER A 983 25.24 -20.86 -30.37
C SER A 983 23.94 -21.63 -30.09
#